data_AF-A0AA43RZG2-F1
#
_entry.id   AF-A0AA43RZG2-F1
#
_cell.length_a   1.000
_cell.length_b   1.000
_cell.length_c   1.000
_cell.angle_alpha   90.00
_cell.angle_beta   90.00
_cell.angle_gamma   90.00
#
_symmetry.space_group_name_H-M   'P 1'
#
loop_
_entity.id
_entity.type
_entity.pdbx_description
1 polymer ?
#
loop_
_entity_poly.entity_id
_entity_poly.type
_entity_poly.pdbx_seq_one_letter_code
_entity_poly.pdbx_strand_id
1 'polypeptide(L)'
;MPFANCLNSALYNNTIYLTKSSMITEKTKALFTQQHTPDIVFRTFKDLLLSEVGIKEAIIIEFEDFERWMYHEQFIPDQAEFTIRDVWLEINSILKGTITQDGRILSKASYLTAKESYFNEASKKEIYHIASRYEIWLKLHEYYDYNDLVYLALQKESVHVYSNIVFDEIQELTARQLEYLMRITSNKQNLLMLGDIHQVTDQYMFNLPFLKNKLYAENYILKENYIYKNYRSGDQTVHWTNELKNIKFNLLSHEKEEFRIPDESVRKGSKPNVYHGEIDSLALFSQIEQDADSIVVVGDSVQKQKLEDNGLKRIFTIEETRGLEYKTVYGFNLLSNFNVLWRQLFQSGQRAHYVYSTYFNLIYLAVTRSKETLYFIESERTIIEDKLEAFFAPCETIAPAIQSGMQENDQKRWLDEANRLFKLRKYEKAADAYERAEQFEKRDSCLKLAHHKLLYEYNEKFKCFIQLSTDKCSPQILRIMLDCIEKKYSTSIVGAFQILLQTTPRYGIDYRRMRGFLEPDWTNTEKAACLYERISQSIFNRNEIIFVVTLFKEDKPLSLETCNDKGHQDISIKVHDKSIKIHSATLTEQRKLEEHLNWADSLGHDKTQAIKGEYGFQFIEENKLKYEKSKAEDILDMIFKDKDGE
;
A
#
# COMPACT_ATOMS: atom_id res chain seq x y z
N MET A 1 -20.61 25.00 35.26
CA MET A 1 -21.01 23.58 35.40
C MET A 1 -22.53 23.46 35.60
N PRO A 2 -23.34 23.61 34.55
CA PRO A 2 -24.35 22.57 34.30
C PRO A 2 -24.53 22.16 32.82
N PHE A 3 -23.86 22.81 31.86
CA PHE A 3 -24.01 22.50 30.42
C PHE A 3 -23.15 21.32 29.92
N ALA A 4 -22.22 20.81 30.73
CA ALA A 4 -21.30 19.74 30.32
C ALA A 4 -21.89 18.32 30.44
N ASN A 5 -22.96 18.13 31.23
CA ASN A 5 -23.46 16.78 31.54
C ASN A 5 -24.58 16.29 30.60
N CYS A 6 -25.20 17.15 29.80
CA CYS A 6 -26.26 16.74 28.85
C CYS A 6 -25.76 16.45 27.43
N LEU A 7 -24.53 16.83 27.07
CA LEU A 7 -23.93 16.50 25.76
C LEU A 7 -23.28 15.11 25.74
N ASN A 8 -23.15 14.44 26.88
CA ASN A 8 -22.15 13.37 27.08
C ASN A 8 -22.66 11.93 27.03
N SER A 9 -23.91 11.63 26.71
CA SER A 9 -24.37 10.23 26.58
C SER A 9 -24.86 9.87 25.18
N ALA A 10 -25.49 10.81 24.47
CA ALA A 10 -25.97 10.59 23.11
C ALA A 10 -24.85 10.61 22.04
N LEU A 11 -23.75 11.32 22.30
CA LEU A 11 -22.61 11.45 21.38
C LEU A 11 -21.71 10.22 21.32
N TYR A 12 -21.80 9.30 22.29
CA TYR A 12 -20.93 8.12 22.33
C TYR A 12 -21.55 6.89 21.69
N ASN A 13 -22.87 6.69 21.81
CA ASN A 13 -23.55 5.55 21.21
C ASN A 13 -23.25 5.43 19.71
N ASN A 14 -22.71 4.27 19.28
CA ASN A 14 -22.48 3.93 17.88
C ASN A 14 -21.63 4.98 17.11
N THR A 15 -20.52 5.40 17.72
CA THR A 15 -19.57 6.37 17.14
C THR A 15 -18.29 5.68 16.67
N ILE A 16 -17.76 6.10 15.53
CA ILE A 16 -16.48 5.62 15.02
C ILE A 16 -15.51 6.78 14.74
N TYR A 17 -14.26 6.60 15.17
CA TYR A 17 -13.12 7.38 14.72
C TYR A 17 -12.35 6.60 13.65
N LEU A 18 -12.15 7.24 12.51
CA LEU A 18 -11.49 6.71 11.33
C LEU A 18 -10.33 7.59 10.89
N THR A 19 -9.29 6.94 10.38
CA THR A 19 -8.17 7.56 9.68
C THR A 19 -7.49 6.48 8.83
N LYS A 20 -6.69 6.84 7.83
CA LYS A 20 -5.84 5.87 7.12
C LYS A 20 -4.65 5.39 7.96
N SER A 21 -4.26 6.14 8.99
CA SER A 21 -3.06 5.84 9.79
C SER A 21 -3.36 5.00 11.04
N SER A 22 -2.77 3.82 11.14
CA SER A 22 -2.81 3.00 12.36
C SER A 22 -2.22 3.75 13.57
N MET A 23 -1.14 4.51 13.36
CA MET A 23 -0.50 5.29 14.42
C MET A 23 -1.41 6.37 14.98
N ILE A 24 -2.06 7.14 14.09
CA ILE A 24 -3.02 8.16 14.51
C ILE A 24 -4.17 7.48 15.25
N THR A 25 -4.67 6.35 14.76
CA THR A 25 -5.72 5.57 15.45
C THR A 25 -5.31 5.18 16.88
N GLU A 26 -4.12 4.59 17.06
CA GLU A 26 -3.62 4.18 18.38
C GLU A 26 -3.38 5.37 19.30
N LYS A 27 -2.77 6.45 18.79
CA LYS A 27 -2.49 7.67 19.56
C LYS A 27 -3.78 8.34 20.01
N THR A 28 -4.74 8.51 19.12
CA THR A 28 -6.05 9.10 19.43
C THR A 28 -6.79 8.24 20.44
N LYS A 29 -6.80 6.91 20.25
CA LYS A 29 -7.37 5.97 21.23
C LYS A 29 -6.73 6.14 22.61
N ALA A 30 -5.40 6.17 22.68
CA ALA A 30 -4.67 6.31 23.94
C ALA A 30 -4.94 7.65 24.64
N LEU A 31 -4.99 8.76 23.89
CA LEU A 31 -5.33 10.08 24.44
C LEU A 31 -6.79 10.12 24.92
N PHE A 32 -7.71 9.52 24.18
CA PHE A 32 -9.12 9.46 24.56
C PHE A 32 -9.33 8.62 25.82
N THR A 33 -8.70 7.44 25.91
CA THR A 33 -8.84 6.54 27.07
C THR A 33 -8.21 7.08 28.35
N GLN A 34 -7.33 8.08 28.28
CA GLN A 34 -6.83 8.78 29.47
C GLN A 34 -7.91 9.61 30.16
N GLN A 35 -8.92 10.06 29.42
CA GLN A 35 -9.94 11.00 29.90
C GLN A 35 -11.36 10.39 29.94
N HIS A 36 -11.60 9.33 29.18
CA HIS A 36 -12.93 8.75 28.99
C HIS A 36 -12.88 7.21 28.93
N THR A 37 -13.98 6.55 29.32
CA THR A 37 -14.18 5.12 29.04
C THR A 37 -14.62 4.95 27.58
N PRO A 38 -14.01 4.04 26.81
CA PRO A 38 -14.23 3.96 25.37
C PRO A 38 -15.57 3.30 25.06
N ASP A 39 -16.57 4.11 24.73
CA ASP A 39 -17.79 3.70 24.04
C ASP A 39 -17.75 4.11 22.54
N ILE A 40 -16.54 4.33 22.03
CA ILE A 40 -16.23 4.71 20.64
C ILE A 40 -15.38 3.61 19.99
N VAL A 41 -15.67 3.30 18.73
CA VAL A 41 -14.86 2.42 17.90
C VAL A 41 -13.70 3.22 17.30
N PHE A 42 -12.46 2.79 17.55
CA PHE A 42 -11.26 3.33 16.89
C PHE A 42 -10.77 2.32 15.86
N ARG A 43 -10.73 2.70 14.59
CA ARG A 43 -10.35 1.77 13.52
C ARG A 43 -9.65 2.50 12.37
N THR A 44 -8.74 1.82 11.68
CA THR A 44 -8.24 2.34 10.41
C THR A 44 -9.31 2.21 9.32
N PHE A 45 -9.26 3.06 8.30
CA PHE A 45 -10.16 2.95 7.16
C PHE A 45 -9.97 1.61 6.42
N LYS A 46 -8.72 1.12 6.33
CA LYS A 46 -8.40 -0.22 5.82
C LYS A 46 -9.17 -1.31 6.57
N ASP A 47 -9.05 -1.37 7.89
CA ASP A 47 -9.66 -2.45 8.69
C ASP A 47 -11.19 -2.38 8.64
N LEU A 48 -11.78 -1.19 8.49
CA LEU A 48 -13.21 -1.05 8.27
C LEU A 48 -13.62 -1.72 6.96
N LEU A 49 -12.97 -1.32 5.85
CA LEU A 49 -13.26 -1.84 4.52
C LEU A 49 -13.05 -3.34 4.42
N LEU A 50 -11.96 -3.88 4.99
CA LEU A 50 -11.72 -5.32 5.01
C LEU A 50 -12.85 -6.08 5.73
N SER A 51 -13.34 -5.55 6.85
CA SER A 51 -14.47 -6.18 7.56
C SER A 51 -15.76 -6.13 6.75
N GLU A 52 -15.98 -5.07 5.97
CA GLU A 52 -17.18 -4.86 5.15
C GLU A 52 -17.18 -5.73 3.90
N VAL A 53 -16.01 -5.93 3.30
CA VAL A 53 -15.85 -6.83 2.15
C VAL A 53 -15.78 -8.29 2.61
N GLY A 54 -15.45 -8.56 3.87
CA GLY A 54 -15.29 -9.93 4.40
C GLY A 54 -13.92 -10.54 4.10
N ILE A 55 -12.92 -9.71 3.83
CA ILE A 55 -11.54 -10.14 3.54
C ILE A 55 -10.76 -10.12 4.86
N LYS A 56 -10.19 -11.26 5.27
CA LYS A 56 -9.44 -11.36 6.54
C LYS A 56 -8.09 -10.65 6.47
N GLU A 57 -7.39 -10.82 5.36
CA GLU A 57 -6.06 -10.25 5.12
C GLU A 57 -5.96 -9.80 3.67
N ALA A 58 -5.39 -8.61 3.46
CA ALA A 58 -5.16 -8.05 2.14
C ALA A 58 -3.88 -7.22 2.13
N ILE A 59 -3.11 -7.38 1.06
CA ILE A 59 -1.99 -6.51 0.72
C ILE A 59 -2.57 -5.29 0.00
N ILE A 60 -2.32 -4.12 0.59
CA ILE A 60 -2.78 -2.85 0.05
C ILE A 60 -1.60 -2.19 -0.63
N ILE A 61 -1.73 -1.94 -1.93
CA ILE A 61 -0.70 -1.28 -2.72
C ILE A 61 -0.74 0.21 -2.45
N GLU A 62 0.41 0.74 -2.04
CA GLU A 62 0.66 2.17 -1.91
C GLU A 62 1.58 2.65 -3.05
N PHE A 63 1.87 3.95 -3.11
CA PHE A 63 2.65 4.54 -4.20
C PHE A 63 4.03 3.87 -4.38
N GLU A 64 4.72 3.55 -3.30
CA GLU A 64 6.05 2.92 -3.35
C GLU A 64 6.02 1.50 -3.94
N ASP A 65 4.93 0.77 -3.70
CA ASP A 65 4.73 -0.57 -4.26
C ASP A 65 4.43 -0.46 -5.76
N PHE A 66 3.61 0.53 -6.15
CA PHE A 66 3.31 0.83 -7.55
C PHE A 66 4.56 1.29 -8.31
N GLU A 67 5.37 2.17 -7.73
CA GLU A 67 6.61 2.66 -8.34
C GLU A 67 7.59 1.51 -8.58
N ARG A 68 7.78 0.63 -7.58
CA ARG A 68 8.60 -0.58 -7.75
C ARG A 68 8.06 -1.50 -8.84
N TRP A 69 6.75 -1.66 -8.94
CA TRP A 69 6.11 -2.42 -10.01
C TRP A 69 6.36 -1.80 -11.39
N MET A 70 6.26 -0.47 -11.54
CA MET A 70 6.54 0.24 -12.79
C MET A 70 7.98 0.01 -13.27
N TYR A 71 8.96 0.09 -12.37
CA TYR A 71 10.36 -0.19 -12.70
C TYR A 71 10.57 -1.66 -13.11
N HIS A 72 9.94 -2.61 -12.40
CA HIS A 72 10.03 -4.03 -12.73
C HIS A 72 9.46 -4.35 -14.12
N GLU A 73 8.29 -3.80 -14.44
CA GLU A 73 7.64 -3.98 -15.74
C GLU A 73 8.27 -3.12 -16.86
N GLN A 74 9.29 -2.31 -16.53
CA GLN A 74 9.95 -1.38 -17.45
C GLN A 74 9.00 -0.33 -18.06
N PHE A 75 7.92 0.01 -17.35
CA PHE A 75 7.05 1.14 -17.69
C PHE A 75 7.69 2.44 -17.19
N ILE A 76 8.78 2.86 -17.83
CA ILE A 76 9.46 4.11 -17.51
C ILE A 76 8.93 5.18 -18.48
N PRO A 77 8.11 6.13 -18.03
CA PRO A 77 7.62 7.21 -18.88
C PRO A 77 8.77 8.06 -19.39
N ASP A 78 8.63 8.64 -20.59
CA ASP A 78 9.47 9.75 -20.98
C ASP A 78 9.18 10.93 -20.04
N GLN A 79 10.19 11.35 -19.26
CA GLN A 79 10.04 12.43 -18.28
C GLN A 79 9.65 13.77 -18.94
N ALA A 80 9.77 13.89 -20.26
CA ALA A 80 9.28 15.05 -20.99
C ALA A 80 7.74 15.14 -21.07
N GLU A 81 7.00 14.02 -20.89
CA GLU A 81 5.53 14.01 -20.97
C GLU A 81 4.85 13.90 -19.60
N PHE A 82 5.27 12.95 -18.75
CA PHE A 82 4.73 12.74 -17.40
C PHE A 82 5.64 11.84 -16.56
N THR A 83 5.51 11.87 -15.24
CA THR A 83 6.29 11.05 -14.30
C THR A 83 5.52 9.79 -13.86
N ILE A 84 6.21 8.83 -13.21
CA ILE A 84 5.55 7.66 -12.58
C ILE A 84 4.49 8.10 -11.57
N ARG A 85 4.76 9.18 -10.82
CA ARG A 85 3.82 9.76 -9.86
C ARG A 85 2.58 10.30 -10.55
N ASP A 86 2.73 10.96 -11.68
CA ASP A 86 1.60 11.45 -12.45
C ASP A 86 0.69 10.31 -12.90
N VAL A 87 1.25 9.18 -13.33
CA VAL A 87 0.48 7.96 -13.68
C VAL A 87 -0.27 7.43 -12.45
N TRP A 88 0.38 7.31 -11.29
CA TRP A 88 -0.27 6.88 -10.06
C TRP A 88 -1.42 7.79 -9.67
N LEU A 89 -1.18 9.10 -9.67
CA LEU A 89 -2.16 10.13 -9.35
C LEU A 89 -3.39 10.04 -10.25
N GLU A 90 -3.18 9.80 -11.54
CA GLU A 90 -4.24 9.67 -12.53
C GLU A 90 -5.05 8.37 -12.35
N ILE A 91 -4.37 7.27 -12.06
CA ILE A 91 -5.01 5.98 -11.74
C ILE A 91 -5.85 6.12 -10.47
N ASN A 92 -5.23 6.60 -9.39
CA ASN A 92 -5.84 6.64 -8.05
C ASN A 92 -6.95 7.70 -7.96
N SER A 93 -6.81 8.86 -8.61
CA SER A 93 -7.77 9.97 -8.48
C SER A 93 -8.89 9.93 -9.51
N ILE A 94 -8.57 9.63 -10.78
CA ILE A 94 -9.54 9.68 -11.88
C ILE A 94 -10.05 8.29 -12.22
N LEU A 95 -9.17 7.41 -12.69
CA LEU A 95 -9.57 6.12 -13.27
C LEU A 95 -10.29 5.24 -12.24
N LYS A 96 -9.77 5.16 -11.02
CA LYS A 96 -10.34 4.39 -9.91
C LYS A 96 -10.94 5.26 -8.81
N GLY A 97 -10.54 6.52 -8.71
CA GLY A 97 -11.01 7.43 -7.65
C GLY A 97 -12.37 8.07 -7.90
N THR A 98 -12.86 8.06 -9.14
CA THR A 98 -14.20 8.58 -9.48
C THR A 98 -15.30 7.55 -9.24
N ILE A 99 -16.52 8.06 -9.02
CA ILE A 99 -17.71 7.21 -8.93
C ILE A 99 -18.10 6.80 -10.35
N THR A 100 -18.13 5.50 -10.56
CA THR A 100 -18.48 4.86 -11.82
C THR A 100 -19.76 4.06 -11.62
N GLN A 101 -20.68 4.12 -12.58
CA GLN A 101 -21.95 3.38 -12.48
C GLN A 101 -21.73 1.87 -12.62
N ASP A 102 -20.76 1.43 -13.43
CA ASP A 102 -20.70 0.02 -13.88
C ASP A 102 -19.33 -0.68 -13.75
N GLY A 103 -18.33 -0.11 -13.06
CA GLY A 103 -16.99 -0.73 -13.09
C GLY A 103 -16.01 -0.29 -12.02
N ARG A 104 -15.04 -1.17 -11.74
CA ARG A 104 -13.91 -0.92 -10.82
C ARG A 104 -13.00 0.22 -11.32
N ILE A 105 -12.85 0.34 -12.63
CA ILE A 105 -12.08 1.38 -13.33
C ILE A 105 -12.98 2.06 -14.36
N LEU A 106 -12.77 3.36 -14.61
CA LEU A 106 -13.40 4.07 -15.73
C LEU A 106 -13.11 3.36 -17.05
N SER A 107 -14.09 3.35 -17.97
CA SER A 107 -13.87 2.84 -19.31
C SER A 107 -12.88 3.71 -20.08
N LYS A 108 -12.16 3.13 -21.06
CA LYS A 108 -11.25 3.89 -21.93
C LYS A 108 -11.94 5.08 -22.61
N ALA A 109 -13.14 4.89 -23.13
CA ALA A 109 -13.89 5.95 -23.80
C ALA A 109 -14.25 7.09 -22.84
N SER A 110 -14.73 6.75 -21.64
CA SER A 110 -15.03 7.73 -20.59
C SER A 110 -13.78 8.48 -20.13
N TYR A 111 -12.66 7.78 -19.97
CA TYR A 111 -11.41 8.39 -19.53
C TYR A 111 -10.81 9.34 -20.56
N LEU A 112 -10.81 8.96 -21.84
CA LEU A 112 -10.30 9.83 -22.91
C LEU A 112 -11.06 11.17 -22.97
N THR A 113 -12.35 11.16 -22.62
CA THR A 113 -13.22 12.35 -22.60
C THR A 113 -13.33 13.03 -21.22
N ALA A 114 -12.72 12.47 -20.17
CA ALA A 114 -12.75 13.02 -18.82
C ALA A 114 -12.09 14.41 -18.80
N LYS A 115 -12.83 15.42 -18.31
CA LYS A 115 -12.39 16.82 -18.28
C LYS A 115 -11.48 17.11 -17.10
N GLU A 116 -11.52 16.24 -16.09
CA GLU A 116 -10.70 16.29 -14.89
C GLU A 116 -9.24 15.94 -15.19
N SER A 117 -9.00 15.15 -16.25
CA SER A 117 -7.69 14.76 -16.72
C SER A 117 -7.10 15.81 -17.65
N TYR A 118 -5.91 16.31 -17.31
CA TYR A 118 -5.21 17.35 -18.08
C TYR A 118 -4.30 16.80 -19.18
N PHE A 119 -4.09 15.49 -19.20
CA PHE A 119 -3.25 14.84 -20.20
C PHE A 119 -3.85 14.93 -21.59
N ASN A 120 -2.99 15.03 -22.60
CA ASN A 120 -3.42 14.93 -23.99
C ASN A 120 -3.91 13.50 -24.30
N GLU A 121 -4.57 13.32 -25.44
CA GLU A 121 -5.15 12.01 -25.81
C GLU A 121 -4.10 10.88 -25.91
N ALA A 122 -2.88 11.18 -26.37
CA ALA A 122 -1.81 10.19 -26.49
C ALA A 122 -1.35 9.73 -25.10
N SER A 123 -1.00 10.65 -24.22
CA SER A 123 -0.60 10.35 -22.84
C SER A 123 -1.73 9.66 -22.07
N LYS A 124 -3.00 10.03 -22.27
CA LYS A 124 -4.15 9.29 -21.71
C LYS A 124 -4.21 7.84 -22.22
N LYS A 125 -4.00 7.59 -23.51
CA LYS A 125 -4.00 6.21 -24.05
C LYS A 125 -2.92 5.36 -23.38
N GLU A 126 -1.75 5.93 -23.14
CA GLU A 126 -0.63 5.27 -22.47
C GLU A 126 -0.93 4.99 -20.99
N ILE A 127 -1.38 6.01 -20.25
CA ILE A 127 -1.79 5.86 -18.85
C ILE A 127 -2.88 4.79 -18.70
N TYR A 128 -3.85 4.75 -19.61
CA TYR A 128 -4.89 3.73 -19.58
C TYR A 128 -4.33 2.31 -19.84
N HIS A 129 -3.34 2.18 -20.71
CA HIS A 129 -2.64 0.92 -20.94
C HIS A 129 -1.95 0.44 -19.65
N ILE A 130 -1.20 1.33 -18.99
CA ILE A 130 -0.55 1.05 -17.71
C ILE A 130 -1.58 0.69 -16.65
N ALA A 131 -2.67 1.45 -16.53
CA ALA A 131 -3.76 1.18 -15.59
C ALA A 131 -4.40 -0.20 -15.81
N SER A 132 -4.56 -0.62 -17.06
CA SER A 132 -5.07 -1.96 -17.39
C SER A 132 -4.10 -3.05 -16.97
N ARG A 133 -2.79 -2.84 -17.12
CA ARG A 133 -1.74 -3.76 -16.65
C ARG A 133 -1.66 -3.80 -15.13
N TYR A 134 -1.83 -2.66 -14.48
CA TYR A 134 -1.91 -2.52 -13.03
C TYR A 134 -3.10 -3.30 -12.46
N GLU A 135 -4.29 -3.17 -13.05
CA GLU A 135 -5.47 -3.95 -12.65
C GLU A 135 -5.24 -5.47 -12.76
N ILE A 136 -4.59 -5.91 -13.85
CA ILE A 136 -4.23 -7.32 -14.03
C ILE A 136 -3.24 -7.76 -12.94
N TRP A 137 -2.22 -6.95 -12.67
CA TRP A 137 -1.24 -7.23 -11.63
C TRP A 137 -1.89 -7.36 -10.24
N LEU A 138 -2.77 -6.42 -9.89
CA LEU A 138 -3.53 -6.48 -8.64
C LEU A 138 -4.36 -7.77 -8.55
N LYS A 139 -5.11 -8.09 -9.62
CA LYS A 139 -5.98 -9.26 -9.66
C LYS A 139 -5.21 -10.57 -9.55
N LEU A 140 -4.09 -10.71 -10.26
CA LEU A 140 -3.28 -11.95 -10.28
C LEU A 140 -2.68 -12.28 -8.90
N HIS A 141 -2.40 -11.27 -8.09
CA HIS A 141 -1.73 -11.44 -6.80
C HIS A 141 -2.67 -11.25 -5.59
N GLU A 142 -3.98 -11.15 -5.81
CA GLU A 142 -4.95 -10.78 -4.76
C GLU A 142 -4.57 -9.50 -4.00
N TYR A 143 -3.94 -8.56 -4.70
CA TYR A 143 -3.64 -7.24 -4.15
C TYR A 143 -4.80 -6.29 -4.40
N TYR A 144 -4.87 -5.25 -3.57
CA TYR A 144 -5.90 -4.24 -3.65
C TYR A 144 -5.29 -2.86 -3.49
N ASP A 145 -5.87 -1.85 -4.10
CA ASP A 145 -5.76 -0.49 -3.56
C ASP A 145 -7.01 -0.12 -2.76
N TYR A 146 -7.00 1.07 -2.14
CA TYR A 146 -8.14 1.54 -1.37
C TYR A 146 -9.41 1.72 -2.22
N ASN A 147 -9.28 2.08 -3.50
CA ASN A 147 -10.44 2.26 -4.38
C ASN A 147 -11.07 0.92 -4.77
N ASP A 148 -10.29 -0.16 -4.83
CA ASP A 148 -10.80 -1.52 -5.02
C ASP A 148 -11.62 -1.99 -3.84
N LEU A 149 -11.06 -1.83 -2.63
CA LEU A 149 -11.76 -2.21 -1.41
C LEU A 149 -13.08 -1.44 -1.27
N VAL A 150 -13.06 -0.13 -1.55
CA VAL A 150 -14.27 0.68 -1.54
C VAL A 150 -15.24 0.25 -2.64
N TYR A 151 -14.76 -0.01 -3.85
CA TYR A 151 -15.62 -0.51 -4.92
C TYR A 151 -16.34 -1.79 -4.49
N LEU A 152 -15.61 -2.75 -3.92
CA LEU A 152 -16.18 -4.01 -3.41
C LEU A 152 -17.16 -3.78 -2.25
N ALA A 153 -16.84 -2.86 -1.34
CA ALA A 153 -17.72 -2.53 -0.21
C ALA A 153 -19.01 -1.84 -0.69
N LEU A 154 -18.94 -1.01 -1.73
CA LEU A 154 -20.11 -0.35 -2.34
C LEU A 154 -21.08 -1.34 -3.01
N GLN A 155 -20.61 -2.53 -3.45
CA GLN A 155 -21.44 -3.56 -4.07
C GLN A 155 -22.25 -4.42 -3.08
N LYS A 156 -21.95 -4.35 -1.78
CA LYS A 156 -22.63 -5.11 -0.71
C LYS A 156 -23.44 -4.17 0.15
N GLU A 157 -24.55 -4.59 0.75
CA GLU A 157 -25.15 -3.80 1.83
C GLU A 157 -24.14 -3.61 2.95
N SER A 158 -24.07 -2.39 3.50
CA SER A 158 -23.08 -2.11 4.52
C SER A 158 -23.47 -2.81 5.82
N VAL A 159 -22.50 -3.50 6.41
CA VAL A 159 -22.72 -4.24 7.66
C VAL A 159 -22.79 -3.26 8.83
N HIS A 160 -22.05 -2.16 8.76
CA HIS A 160 -21.97 -1.16 9.81
C HIS A 160 -22.57 0.18 9.37
N VAL A 161 -23.55 0.67 10.13
CA VAL A 161 -24.07 2.02 10.00
C VAL A 161 -23.86 2.76 11.31
N TYR A 162 -23.03 3.79 11.30
CA TYR A 162 -22.68 4.58 12.48
C TYR A 162 -23.56 5.82 12.62
N SER A 163 -23.78 6.26 13.85
CA SER A 163 -24.59 7.46 14.14
C SER A 163 -23.76 8.74 14.19
N ASN A 164 -22.48 8.61 14.53
CA ASN A 164 -21.50 9.69 14.48
C ASN A 164 -20.20 9.15 13.86
N ILE A 165 -19.59 9.94 12.98
CA ILE A 165 -18.32 9.58 12.35
C ILE A 165 -17.36 10.75 12.50
N VAL A 166 -16.17 10.47 13.03
CA VAL A 166 -15.02 11.37 12.98
C VAL A 166 -14.02 10.78 12.00
N PHE A 167 -13.75 11.48 10.90
CA PHE A 167 -12.73 11.06 9.93
C PHE A 167 -11.58 12.07 9.94
N ASP A 168 -10.39 11.57 10.24
CA ASP A 168 -9.15 12.35 10.26
C ASP A 168 -8.33 12.11 8.99
N GLU A 169 -7.61 13.14 8.55
CA GLU A 169 -6.90 13.20 7.26
C GLU A 169 -7.83 12.98 6.04
N ILE A 170 -8.99 13.66 6.03
CA ILE A 170 -10.02 13.55 4.97
C ILE A 170 -9.48 13.86 3.58
N GLN A 171 -8.44 14.68 3.52
CA GLN A 171 -7.81 15.09 2.27
C GLN A 171 -7.10 13.94 1.54
N GLU A 172 -6.96 12.77 2.17
CA GLU A 172 -6.41 11.57 1.55
C GLU A 172 -7.48 10.74 0.81
N LEU A 173 -8.76 11.09 0.94
CA LEU A 173 -9.86 10.31 0.36
C LEU A 173 -10.23 10.75 -1.05
N THR A 174 -10.30 9.79 -1.97
CA THR A 174 -10.85 9.98 -3.32
C THR A 174 -12.36 10.22 -3.26
N ALA A 175 -12.95 10.71 -4.37
CA ALA A 175 -14.39 10.90 -4.45
C ALA A 175 -15.18 9.60 -4.17
N ARG A 176 -14.68 8.46 -4.67
CA ARG A 176 -15.24 7.14 -4.38
C ARG A 176 -15.09 6.75 -2.91
N GLN A 177 -13.95 7.03 -2.27
CA GLN A 177 -13.76 6.76 -0.84
C GLN A 177 -14.67 7.65 0.03
N LEU A 178 -14.85 8.91 -0.34
CA LEU A 178 -15.81 9.83 0.28
C LEU A 178 -17.26 9.33 0.12
N GLU A 179 -17.62 8.80 -1.05
CA GLU A 179 -18.94 8.19 -1.28
C GLU A 179 -19.26 7.11 -0.24
N TYR A 180 -18.29 6.24 0.01
CA TYR A 180 -18.45 5.17 0.97
C TYR A 180 -18.55 5.69 2.41
N LEU A 181 -17.77 6.71 2.77
CA LEU A 181 -17.91 7.38 4.07
C LEU A 181 -19.33 7.93 4.28
N MET A 182 -19.93 8.50 3.22
CA MET A 182 -21.31 9.00 3.24
C MET A 182 -22.37 7.89 3.33
N ARG A 183 -22.03 6.67 2.94
CA ARG A 183 -22.92 5.49 3.00
C ARG A 183 -23.00 4.86 4.37
N ILE A 184 -21.89 4.83 5.10
CA ILE A 184 -21.79 4.18 6.42
C ILE A 184 -22.29 5.06 7.57
N THR A 185 -22.79 6.27 7.27
CA THR A 185 -23.41 7.16 8.25
C THR A 185 -24.94 7.08 8.16
N SER A 186 -25.60 6.89 9.30
CA SER A 186 -27.06 7.03 9.43
C SER A 186 -27.51 8.48 9.47
N ASN A 187 -26.62 9.42 9.84
CA ASN A 187 -26.92 10.84 9.92
C ASN A 187 -25.74 11.69 9.47
N LYS A 188 -25.88 12.33 8.30
CA LYS A 188 -24.84 13.16 7.70
C LYS A 188 -24.58 14.47 8.48
N GLN A 189 -25.46 14.89 9.39
CA GLN A 189 -25.19 16.02 10.32
C GLN A 189 -24.12 15.69 11.35
N ASN A 190 -23.89 14.42 11.64
CA ASN A 190 -22.97 13.95 12.67
C ASN A 190 -21.61 13.49 12.10
N LEU A 191 -21.26 14.02 10.92
CA LEU A 191 -19.99 13.76 10.27
C LEU A 191 -19.01 14.90 10.58
N LEU A 192 -17.94 14.60 11.32
CA LEU A 192 -16.82 15.50 11.55
C LEU A 192 -15.64 15.07 10.68
N MET A 193 -15.23 15.94 9.76
CA MET A 193 -14.09 15.70 8.86
C MET A 193 -12.97 16.65 9.22
N LEU A 194 -11.77 16.10 9.44
CA LEU A 194 -10.56 16.82 9.81
C LEU A 194 -9.50 16.58 8.72
N GLY A 195 -8.69 17.59 8.42
CA GLY A 195 -7.63 17.45 7.44
C GLY A 195 -6.88 18.75 7.11
N ASP A 196 -5.80 18.60 6.36
CA ASP A 196 -4.99 19.71 5.82
C ASP A 196 -4.84 19.55 4.31
N ILE A 197 -5.52 20.41 3.55
CA ILE A 197 -5.52 20.42 2.09
C ILE A 197 -4.14 20.65 1.44
N HIS A 198 -3.14 21.14 2.19
CA HIS A 198 -1.79 21.31 1.70
C HIS A 198 -0.94 20.03 1.89
N GLN A 199 -1.48 19.00 2.53
CA GLN A 199 -0.85 17.68 2.70
C GLN A 199 -1.40 16.61 1.76
N VAL A 200 -2.12 16.99 0.70
CA VAL A 200 -2.63 16.04 -0.29
C VAL A 200 -1.48 15.57 -1.19
N THR A 201 -1.05 14.31 -1.06
CA THR A 201 0.08 13.77 -1.85
C THR A 201 -0.25 12.59 -2.77
N ASP A 202 -1.27 11.79 -2.43
CA ASP A 202 -1.62 10.57 -3.19
C ASP A 202 -2.81 10.74 -4.12
N GLN A 203 -3.40 11.92 -4.10
CA GLN A 203 -4.38 12.36 -5.06
C GLN A 203 -4.11 13.82 -5.36
N TYR A 204 -4.60 14.32 -6.49
CA TYR A 204 -4.44 15.74 -6.79
C TYR A 204 -5.76 16.51 -6.68
N MET A 205 -6.81 15.90 -6.14
CA MET A 205 -8.07 16.60 -5.93
C MET A 205 -8.69 16.15 -4.60
N PHE A 206 -8.44 16.91 -3.52
CA PHE A 206 -9.39 16.88 -2.42
C PHE A 206 -10.71 17.46 -2.94
N ASN A 207 -11.64 16.58 -3.29
CA ASN A 207 -12.84 16.94 -4.02
C ASN A 207 -13.93 17.50 -3.09
N LEU A 208 -13.57 18.57 -2.36
CA LEU A 208 -14.50 19.33 -1.56
C LEU A 208 -15.72 19.82 -2.36
N PRO A 209 -15.60 20.25 -3.64
CA PRO A 209 -16.76 20.55 -4.46
C PRO A 209 -17.70 19.36 -4.64
N PHE A 210 -17.18 18.16 -4.93
CA PHE A 210 -17.98 16.94 -5.00
C PHE A 210 -18.71 16.66 -3.69
N LEU A 211 -17.99 16.74 -2.56
CA LEU A 211 -18.58 16.54 -1.24
C LEU A 211 -19.68 17.56 -0.94
N LYS A 212 -19.43 18.85 -1.20
CA LYS A 212 -20.42 19.93 -1.05
C LYS A 212 -21.65 19.69 -1.93
N ASN A 213 -21.45 19.40 -3.21
CA ASN A 213 -22.55 19.16 -4.14
C ASN A 213 -23.42 17.98 -3.70
N LYS A 214 -22.80 16.89 -3.24
CA LYS A 214 -23.52 15.71 -2.74
C LYS A 214 -24.31 16.03 -1.47
N LEU A 215 -23.69 16.69 -0.50
CA LEU A 215 -24.35 17.09 0.76
C LEU A 215 -25.51 18.05 0.49
N TYR A 216 -25.31 19.07 -0.35
CA TYR A 216 -26.36 20.04 -0.70
C TYR A 216 -27.52 19.40 -1.46
N ALA A 217 -27.25 18.44 -2.35
CA ALA A 217 -28.31 17.69 -3.03
C ALA A 217 -29.21 16.91 -2.06
N GLU A 218 -28.69 16.55 -0.89
CA GLU A 218 -29.42 15.90 0.20
C GLU A 218 -29.88 16.89 1.30
N ASN A 219 -29.85 18.20 1.05
CA ASN A 219 -30.21 19.29 1.98
C ASN A 219 -29.35 19.38 3.26
N TYR A 220 -28.11 18.87 3.24
CA TYR A 220 -27.14 19.07 4.30
C TYR A 220 -26.21 20.23 3.97
N ILE A 221 -25.93 21.10 4.94
CA ILE A 221 -24.98 22.22 4.77
C ILE A 221 -23.64 21.86 5.40
N LEU A 222 -22.57 21.89 4.61
CA LEU A 222 -21.21 21.71 5.13
C LEU A 222 -20.73 23.01 5.80
N LYS A 223 -20.38 22.93 7.09
CA LYS A 223 -19.76 24.05 7.82
C LYS A 223 -18.25 23.86 7.88
N GLU A 224 -17.52 24.75 7.22
CA GLU A 224 -16.05 24.80 7.27
C GLU A 224 -15.58 25.67 8.45
N ASN A 225 -14.63 25.15 9.23
CA ASN A 225 -13.94 25.90 10.27
C ASN A 225 -12.44 25.65 10.09
N TYR A 226 -11.65 26.71 10.23
CA TYR A 226 -10.21 26.67 9.98
C TYR A 226 -9.44 27.06 11.24
N ILE A 227 -8.31 26.39 11.49
CA ILE A 227 -7.43 26.66 12.61
C ILE A 227 -6.10 27.17 12.05
N TYR A 228 -5.85 28.47 12.20
CA TYR A 228 -4.66 29.12 11.62
C TYR A 228 -3.46 29.16 12.57
N LYS A 229 -3.65 28.86 13.86
CA LYS A 229 -2.55 28.87 14.84
C LYS A 229 -1.74 27.58 14.75
N ASN A 230 -0.49 27.70 14.35
CA ASN A 230 0.47 26.61 14.29
C ASN A 230 1.24 26.50 15.62
N TYR A 231 1.03 25.36 16.30
CA TYR A 231 1.72 25.03 17.56
C TYR A 231 2.93 24.10 17.35
N ARG A 232 3.13 23.60 16.13
CA ARG A 232 4.12 22.58 15.80
C ARG A 232 5.47 23.22 15.43
N SER A 233 5.46 24.06 14.39
CA SER A 233 6.67 24.60 13.76
C SER A 233 6.92 26.05 14.19
N GLY A 234 8.18 26.46 14.19
CA GLY A 234 8.57 27.84 14.51
C GLY A 234 8.14 28.85 13.44
N ASP A 235 8.03 30.12 13.84
CA ASP A 235 7.58 31.23 13.00
C ASP A 235 8.29 31.35 11.65
N GLN A 236 9.62 31.22 11.61
CA GLN A 236 10.37 31.30 10.34
C GLN A 236 10.06 30.14 9.38
N THR A 237 9.89 28.90 9.89
CA THR A 237 9.44 27.77 9.06
C THR A 237 8.02 28.00 8.56
N VAL A 238 7.13 28.53 9.41
CA VAL A 238 5.75 28.85 9.02
C VAL A 238 5.73 29.93 7.93
N HIS A 239 6.54 30.99 8.05
CA HIS A 239 6.70 32.00 7.00
C HIS A 239 7.16 31.38 5.67
N TRP A 240 8.16 30.50 5.71
CA TRP A 240 8.62 29.78 4.53
C TRP A 240 7.49 28.96 3.90
N THR A 241 6.70 28.21 4.69
CA THR A 241 5.58 27.41 4.16
C THR A 241 4.45 28.28 3.60
N ASN A 242 4.17 29.43 4.21
CA ASN A 242 3.16 30.37 3.70
C ASN A 242 3.57 30.94 2.34
N GLU A 243 4.86 31.21 2.13
CA GLU A 243 5.35 31.64 0.82
C GLU A 243 5.34 30.54 -0.23
N LEU A 244 5.65 29.29 0.15
CA LEU A 244 5.46 28.15 -0.73
C LEU A 244 3.99 28.04 -1.18
N LYS A 245 3.03 28.21 -0.25
CA LYS A 245 1.59 28.25 -0.57
C LYS A 245 1.25 29.42 -1.51
N ASN A 246 1.83 30.61 -1.29
CA ASN A 246 1.62 31.78 -2.16
C ASN A 246 2.15 31.55 -3.58
N ILE A 247 3.35 30.96 -3.73
CA ILE A 247 3.93 30.61 -5.02
C ILE A 247 3.02 29.60 -5.74
N LYS A 248 2.62 28.53 -5.05
CA LYS A 248 1.68 27.52 -5.56
C LYS A 248 0.40 28.19 -6.08
N PHE A 249 -0.20 29.05 -5.27
CA PHE A 249 -1.44 29.77 -5.61
C PHE A 249 -1.30 30.62 -6.90
N ASN A 250 -0.16 31.28 -7.07
CA ASN A 250 0.06 32.16 -8.22
C ASN A 250 0.29 31.37 -9.51
N LEU A 251 0.94 30.21 -9.42
CA LEU A 251 1.30 29.37 -10.56
C LEU A 251 0.19 28.41 -11.00
N LEU A 252 -0.71 28.01 -10.10
CA LEU A 252 -1.73 27.01 -10.41
C LEU A 252 -3.10 27.65 -10.65
N SER A 253 -3.85 27.05 -11.58
CA SER A 253 -5.23 27.40 -11.83
C SER A 253 -6.16 26.74 -10.80
N HIS A 254 -7.36 27.32 -10.61
CA HIS A 254 -8.43 26.74 -9.77
C HIS A 254 -8.13 26.60 -8.26
N GLU A 255 -7.11 27.27 -7.74
CA GLU A 255 -6.89 27.41 -6.30
C GLU A 255 -7.97 28.31 -5.68
N LYS A 256 -8.50 27.93 -4.51
CA LYS A 256 -9.54 28.71 -3.80
C LYS A 256 -8.90 29.76 -2.89
N GLU A 257 -9.43 30.98 -2.91
CA GLU A 257 -8.91 32.07 -2.06
C GLU A 257 -9.01 31.77 -0.55
N GLU A 258 -9.99 30.98 -0.11
CA GLU A 258 -10.12 30.55 1.29
C GLU A 258 -8.92 29.73 1.78
N PHE A 259 -8.17 29.12 0.86
CA PHE A 259 -6.98 28.32 1.14
C PHE A 259 -5.69 29.14 1.12
N ARG A 260 -5.80 30.46 0.91
CA ARG A 260 -4.68 31.39 0.95
C ARG A 260 -4.45 31.99 2.34
N ILE A 261 -5.28 31.64 3.31
CA ILE A 261 -5.17 32.20 4.66
C ILE A 261 -3.87 31.69 5.29
N PRO A 262 -2.94 32.59 5.67
CA PRO A 262 -1.64 32.19 6.17
C PRO A 262 -1.75 31.59 7.57
N ASP A 263 -0.88 30.63 7.87
CA ASP A 263 -0.73 30.10 9.21
C ASP A 263 0.07 31.09 10.08
N GLU A 264 -0.26 31.16 11.37
CA GLU A 264 0.42 31.96 12.37
C GLU A 264 1.09 31.05 13.41
N SER A 265 2.42 31.09 13.51
CA SER A 265 3.12 30.34 14.54
C SER A 265 2.99 31.01 15.91
N VAL A 266 2.84 30.18 16.95
CA VAL A 266 2.95 30.59 18.35
C VAL A 266 4.36 30.40 18.93
N ARG A 267 5.28 29.77 18.18
CA ARG A 267 6.65 29.46 18.61
C ARG A 267 7.67 30.26 17.81
N LYS A 268 8.77 30.64 18.45
CA LYS A 268 9.94 31.17 17.74
C LYS A 268 10.78 30.03 17.16
N GLY A 269 11.27 30.20 15.94
CA GLY A 269 12.18 29.27 15.29
C GLY A 269 13.15 29.96 14.34
N SER A 270 13.96 29.17 13.65
CA SER A 270 14.95 29.64 12.67
C SER A 270 14.47 29.43 11.24
N LYS A 271 14.98 30.24 10.31
CA LYS A 271 14.77 30.00 8.89
C LYS A 271 15.30 28.62 8.49
N PRO A 272 14.66 27.93 7.55
CA PRO A 272 15.26 26.77 6.91
C PRO A 272 16.64 27.13 6.33
N ASN A 273 17.60 26.23 6.46
CA ASN A 273 18.94 26.38 5.90
C ASN A 273 18.96 25.79 4.49
N VAL A 274 19.72 26.39 3.58
CA VAL A 274 20.00 25.82 2.26
C VAL A 274 21.50 25.75 2.02
N TYR A 275 21.97 24.61 1.50
CA TYR A 275 23.37 24.31 1.23
C TYR A 275 23.54 23.73 -0.18
N HIS A 276 24.54 24.24 -0.90
CA HIS A 276 24.87 23.89 -2.30
C HIS A 276 26.31 23.40 -2.50
N GLY A 277 27.08 23.23 -1.43
CA GLY A 277 28.48 22.83 -1.55
C GLY A 277 28.65 21.36 -1.91
N GLU A 278 29.84 20.99 -2.40
CA GLU A 278 30.21 19.59 -2.48
C GLU A 278 30.21 18.99 -1.07
N ILE A 279 29.56 17.85 -0.91
CA ILE A 279 29.52 17.14 0.36
C ILE A 279 29.72 15.66 0.14
N ASP A 280 30.52 15.06 1.02
CA ASP A 280 30.49 13.62 1.20
C ASP A 280 29.17 13.27 1.91
N SER A 281 28.13 13.04 1.11
CA SER A 281 26.79 12.74 1.60
C SER A 281 26.77 11.48 2.46
N LEU A 282 27.61 10.49 2.16
CA LEU A 282 27.71 9.27 2.96
C LEU A 282 28.31 9.57 4.34
N ALA A 283 29.40 10.33 4.41
CA ALA A 283 30.00 10.71 5.69
C ALA A 283 29.07 11.60 6.53
N LEU A 284 28.41 12.59 5.92
CA LEU A 284 27.45 13.44 6.61
C LEU A 284 26.25 12.64 7.12
N PHE A 285 25.64 11.81 6.26
CA PHE A 285 24.44 11.09 6.64
C PHE A 285 24.74 10.04 7.70
N SER A 286 25.88 9.34 7.61
CA SER A 286 26.34 8.40 8.65
C SER A 286 26.45 9.07 10.03
N GLN A 287 26.84 10.34 10.07
CA GLN A 287 26.86 11.16 11.28
C GLN A 287 25.44 11.49 11.76
N ILE A 288 24.55 11.95 10.86
CA ILE A 288 23.16 12.27 11.17
C ILE A 288 22.40 11.04 11.71
N GLU A 289 22.68 9.84 11.19
CA GLU A 289 22.03 8.61 11.67
C GLU A 289 22.31 8.30 13.14
N GLN A 290 23.34 8.91 13.75
CA GLN A 290 23.64 8.76 15.18
C GLN A 290 22.70 9.57 16.08
N ASP A 291 21.85 10.43 15.52
CA ASP A 291 20.87 11.22 16.27
C ASP A 291 19.43 10.72 16.08
N ALA A 292 18.84 10.19 17.16
CA ALA A 292 17.46 9.71 17.19
C ALA A 292 16.42 10.80 16.88
N ASP A 293 16.77 12.08 17.05
CA ASP A 293 15.88 13.22 16.79
C ASP A 293 16.04 13.82 15.39
N SER A 294 16.92 13.26 14.55
CA SER A 294 17.20 13.73 13.19
C SER A 294 16.94 12.67 12.13
N ILE A 295 16.42 13.07 10.97
CA ILE A 295 16.27 12.17 9.81
C ILE A 295 16.76 12.83 8.52
N VAL A 296 17.13 11.97 7.56
CA VAL A 296 17.33 12.36 6.17
C VAL A 296 16.09 12.00 5.37
N VAL A 297 15.58 12.97 4.59
CA VAL A 297 14.43 12.82 3.72
C VAL A 297 14.85 13.04 2.27
N VAL A 298 14.48 12.11 1.40
CA VAL A 298 14.80 12.14 -0.03
C VAL A 298 13.53 12.23 -0.88
N GLY A 299 13.67 12.73 -2.11
CA GLY A 299 12.55 12.98 -3.02
C GLY A 299 11.98 11.73 -3.71
N ASP A 300 12.75 10.64 -3.82
CA ASP A 300 12.34 9.41 -4.52
C ASP A 300 12.99 8.14 -3.95
N SER A 301 12.44 6.98 -4.35
CA SER A 301 12.92 5.67 -3.86
C SER A 301 14.27 5.25 -4.43
N VAL A 302 14.67 5.77 -5.60
CA VAL A 302 15.94 5.44 -6.24
C VAL A 302 17.11 6.06 -5.48
N GLN A 303 16.99 7.33 -5.11
CA GLN A 303 17.97 8.01 -4.28
C GLN A 303 18.05 7.38 -2.88
N LYS A 304 16.91 7.01 -2.30
CA LYS A 304 16.88 6.24 -1.05
C LYS A 304 17.67 4.95 -1.18
N GLN A 305 17.37 4.12 -2.18
CA GLN A 305 18.02 2.83 -2.38
C GLN A 305 19.54 2.99 -2.55
N LYS A 306 19.99 3.99 -3.32
CA LYS A 306 21.42 4.28 -3.48
C LYS A 306 22.11 4.58 -2.15
N LEU A 307 21.46 5.31 -1.25
CA LEU A 307 22.00 5.60 0.08
C LEU A 307 21.97 4.35 0.98
N GLU A 308 20.89 3.57 0.92
CA GLU A 308 20.74 2.33 1.69
C GLU A 308 21.74 1.23 1.25
N ASP A 309 22.03 1.13 -0.04
CA ASP A 309 23.05 0.21 -0.60
C ASP A 309 24.46 0.53 -0.07
N ASN A 310 24.70 1.77 0.38
CA ASN A 310 25.94 2.19 1.03
C ASN A 310 25.93 2.01 2.56
N GLY A 311 24.92 1.34 3.11
CA GLY A 311 24.83 0.97 4.53
C GLY A 311 24.10 1.97 5.43
N LEU A 312 23.54 3.05 4.86
CA LEU A 312 22.65 3.95 5.58
C LEU A 312 21.30 3.28 5.81
N LYS A 313 20.69 3.47 6.98
CA LYS A 313 19.43 2.79 7.36
C LYS A 313 18.30 3.74 7.75
N ARG A 314 18.62 5.01 7.98
CA ARG A 314 17.74 6.04 8.53
C ARG A 314 17.37 7.10 7.49
N ILE A 315 17.18 6.64 6.26
CA ILE A 315 16.74 7.42 5.10
C ILE A 315 15.26 7.16 4.86
N PHE A 316 14.49 8.23 4.62
CA PHE A 316 13.06 8.16 4.39
C PHE A 316 12.71 8.86 3.08
N THR A 317 11.79 8.30 2.30
CA THR A 317 11.06 9.06 1.28
C THR A 317 10.15 10.10 1.96
N ILE A 318 9.69 11.11 1.22
CA ILE A 318 8.72 12.08 1.73
C ILE A 318 7.47 11.36 2.26
N GLU A 319 6.98 10.36 1.54
CA GLU A 319 5.82 9.53 1.90
C GLU A 319 6.04 8.77 3.21
N GLU A 320 7.22 8.19 3.38
CA GLU A 320 7.56 7.46 4.59
C GLU A 320 7.54 8.32 5.84
N THR A 321 7.65 9.65 5.71
CA THR A 321 7.59 10.59 6.84
C THR A 321 6.19 10.93 7.32
N ARG A 322 5.14 10.37 6.70
CA ARG A 322 3.76 10.59 7.18
C ARG A 322 3.58 10.09 8.62
N GLY A 323 2.93 10.91 9.44
CA GLY A 323 2.78 10.68 10.87
C GLY A 323 4.06 10.78 11.70
N LEU A 324 5.22 11.01 11.06
CA LEU A 324 6.48 11.24 11.73
C LEU A 324 6.72 12.75 11.93
N GLU A 325 7.38 13.08 13.02
CA GLU A 325 7.86 14.43 13.29
C GLU A 325 9.21 14.31 14.00
N TYR A 326 10.15 15.17 13.65
CA TYR A 326 11.53 15.15 14.16
C TYR A 326 11.98 16.55 14.55
N LYS A 327 12.98 16.61 15.43
CA LYS A 327 13.57 17.90 15.83
C LYS A 327 14.26 18.55 14.64
N THR A 328 15.07 17.76 13.93
CA THR A 328 15.79 18.18 12.74
C THR A 328 15.45 17.31 11.54
N VAL A 329 15.25 17.94 10.40
CA VAL A 329 15.05 17.26 9.11
C VAL A 329 16.12 17.73 8.14
N TYR A 330 16.79 16.78 7.50
CA TYR A 330 17.75 17.01 6.43
C TYR A 330 17.12 16.57 5.11
N GLY A 331 16.57 17.51 4.36
CA GLY A 331 16.05 17.27 3.02
C GLY A 331 17.20 17.21 2.02
N PHE A 332 17.38 16.06 1.37
CA PHE A 332 18.38 15.87 0.34
C PHE A 332 17.74 15.89 -1.04
N ASN A 333 18.17 16.83 -1.88
CA ASN A 333 17.66 17.11 -3.22
C ASN A 333 16.13 17.27 -3.29
N LEU A 334 15.47 17.79 -2.25
CA LEU A 334 14.02 17.90 -2.24
C LEU A 334 13.51 18.93 -3.26
N LEU A 335 14.31 19.96 -3.54
CA LEU A 335 13.99 20.98 -4.54
C LEU A 335 14.55 20.59 -5.92
N SER A 336 15.81 20.15 -5.98
CA SER A 336 16.51 19.75 -7.21
C SER A 336 15.83 18.57 -7.90
N ASN A 337 15.22 17.63 -7.16
CA ASN A 337 14.56 16.47 -7.76
C ASN A 337 13.42 16.83 -8.73
N PHE A 338 12.82 18.00 -8.53
CA PHE A 338 11.72 18.50 -9.36
C PHE A 338 12.15 19.68 -10.25
N ASN A 339 13.46 19.89 -10.49
CA ASN A 339 13.94 21.09 -11.20
C ASN A 339 13.38 21.25 -12.61
N VAL A 340 13.25 20.14 -13.37
CA VAL A 340 12.64 20.16 -14.71
C VAL A 340 11.20 20.69 -14.64
N LEU A 341 10.43 20.20 -13.67
CA LEU A 341 9.06 20.60 -13.41
C LEU A 341 8.96 22.07 -12.98
N TRP A 342 9.86 22.54 -12.10
CA TRP A 342 9.93 23.96 -11.74
C TRP A 342 10.18 24.84 -12.95
N ARG A 343 11.15 24.48 -13.81
CA ARG A 343 11.41 25.23 -15.05
C ARG A 343 10.18 25.31 -15.93
N GLN A 344 9.50 24.19 -16.14
CA GLN A 344 8.26 24.14 -16.93
C GLN A 344 7.16 25.06 -16.34
N LEU A 345 6.92 24.99 -15.03
CA LEU A 345 5.87 25.78 -14.37
C LEU A 345 6.17 27.28 -14.38
N PHE A 346 7.41 27.70 -14.17
CA PHE A 346 7.78 29.11 -14.12
C PHE A 346 7.98 29.75 -15.50
N GLN A 347 8.28 28.97 -16.54
CA GLN A 347 8.50 29.49 -17.91
C GLN A 347 7.23 29.58 -18.76
N SER A 348 6.19 28.80 -18.45
CA SER A 348 4.96 28.75 -19.26
C SER A 348 4.23 30.10 -19.35
N GLY A 349 4.40 30.99 -18.35
CA GLY A 349 3.72 32.28 -18.24
C GLY A 349 2.20 32.17 -18.03
N GLN A 350 1.64 30.96 -18.05
CA GLN A 350 0.23 30.66 -17.83
C GLN A 350 0.07 29.82 -16.57
N ARG A 351 -1.07 29.99 -15.90
CA ARG A 351 -1.38 29.15 -14.73
C ARG A 351 -1.51 27.68 -15.15
N ALA A 352 -0.72 26.81 -14.52
CA ALA A 352 -0.71 25.39 -14.81
C ALA A 352 -1.92 24.66 -14.20
N HIS A 353 -2.09 23.40 -14.58
CA HIS A 353 -3.14 22.55 -14.03
C HIS A 353 -2.93 22.25 -12.54
N TYR A 354 -4.00 22.10 -11.77
CA TYR A 354 -3.94 21.88 -10.32
C TYR A 354 -3.24 20.57 -9.92
N VAL A 355 -3.09 19.60 -10.83
CA VAL A 355 -2.33 18.36 -10.61
C VAL A 355 -0.94 18.58 -10.02
N TYR A 356 -0.29 19.66 -10.46
CA TYR A 356 1.07 20.01 -10.03
C TYR A 356 1.12 20.49 -8.57
N SER A 357 -0.02 20.73 -7.92
CA SER A 357 -0.10 21.02 -6.49
C SER A 357 0.53 19.92 -5.65
N THR A 358 0.48 18.67 -6.10
CA THR A 358 1.09 17.51 -5.43
C THR A 358 2.58 17.75 -5.15
N TYR A 359 3.34 18.31 -6.08
CA TYR A 359 4.79 18.52 -5.92
C TYR A 359 5.10 19.59 -4.86
N PHE A 360 4.28 20.66 -4.81
CA PHE A 360 4.35 21.64 -3.72
C PHE A 360 3.97 21.01 -2.38
N ASN A 361 2.92 20.19 -2.36
CA ASN A 361 2.44 19.52 -1.16
C ASN A 361 3.46 18.50 -0.62
N LEU A 362 4.22 17.82 -1.48
CA LEU A 362 5.33 16.95 -1.07
C LEU A 362 6.42 17.74 -0.33
N ILE A 363 6.84 18.89 -0.87
CA ILE A 363 7.81 19.76 -0.19
C ILE A 363 7.23 20.29 1.12
N TYR A 364 5.98 20.74 1.12
CA TYR A 364 5.29 21.19 2.34
C TYR A 364 5.22 20.07 3.39
N LEU A 365 4.92 18.84 2.98
CA LEU A 365 4.88 17.69 3.87
C LEU A 365 6.25 17.46 4.52
N ALA A 366 7.32 17.42 3.73
CA ALA A 366 8.69 17.26 4.22
C ALA A 366 9.10 18.37 5.20
N VAL A 367 8.81 19.63 4.88
CA VAL A 367 9.11 20.80 5.73
C VAL A 367 8.38 20.72 7.06
N THR A 368 7.10 20.36 7.04
CA THR A 368 6.28 20.29 8.27
C THR A 368 6.62 19.11 9.17
N ARG A 369 7.50 18.19 8.75
CA ARG A 369 8.05 17.15 9.63
C ARG A 369 9.06 17.71 10.63
N SER A 370 9.65 18.88 10.35
CA SER A 370 10.59 19.54 11.24
C SER A 370 9.89 20.34 12.33
N LYS A 371 10.33 20.14 13.57
CA LYS A 371 9.89 20.89 14.76
C LYS A 371 10.76 22.11 15.06
N GLU A 372 12.06 22.04 14.74
CA GLU A 372 13.03 23.08 15.11
C GLU A 372 13.91 23.48 13.93
N THR A 373 14.64 22.53 13.35
CA THR A 373 15.68 22.83 12.34
C THR A 373 15.42 22.08 11.05
N LEU A 374 15.56 22.77 9.92
CA LEU A 374 15.41 22.21 8.58
C LEU A 374 16.64 22.58 7.76
N TYR A 375 17.21 21.60 7.07
CA TYR A 375 18.26 21.77 6.07
C TYR A 375 17.76 21.28 4.72
N PHE A 376 17.96 22.07 3.68
CA PHE A 376 17.92 21.67 2.30
C PHE A 376 19.34 21.51 1.80
N ILE A 377 19.68 20.31 1.36
CA ILE A 377 20.98 19.92 0.82
C ILE A 377 20.73 19.63 -0.64
N GLU A 378 21.01 20.61 -1.49
CA GLU A 378 20.60 20.60 -2.89
C GLU A 378 21.83 20.49 -3.80
N SER A 379 21.77 19.60 -4.79
CA SER A 379 22.85 19.43 -5.77
C SER A 379 22.92 20.57 -6.78
N GLU A 380 21.83 21.30 -6.97
CA GLU A 380 21.77 22.46 -7.85
C GLU A 380 20.76 23.49 -7.36
N ARG A 381 21.06 24.76 -7.63
CA ARG A 381 20.15 25.87 -7.37
C ARG A 381 18.95 25.83 -8.32
N THR A 382 17.75 25.91 -7.78
CA THR A 382 16.50 25.80 -8.54
C THR A 382 15.74 27.13 -8.61
N ILE A 383 14.85 27.29 -9.60
CA ILE A 383 14.04 28.51 -9.73
C ILE A 383 13.12 28.72 -8.51
N ILE A 384 12.59 27.64 -7.94
CA ILE A 384 11.73 27.73 -6.75
C ILE A 384 12.52 28.25 -5.53
N GLU A 385 13.79 27.88 -5.43
CA GLU A 385 14.69 28.40 -4.40
C GLU A 385 14.92 29.90 -4.56
N ASP A 386 15.14 30.38 -5.79
CA ASP A 386 15.28 31.83 -6.05
C ASP A 386 14.04 32.61 -5.61
N LYS A 387 12.85 32.03 -5.75
CA LYS A 387 11.60 32.64 -5.27
C LYS A 387 11.47 32.64 -3.75
N LEU A 388 12.18 31.75 -3.07
CA LEU A 388 12.15 31.56 -1.62
C LEU A 388 13.40 32.08 -0.92
N GLU A 389 14.34 32.72 -1.64
CA GLU A 389 15.65 33.15 -1.14
C GLU A 389 15.56 33.96 0.17
N ALA A 390 14.61 34.89 0.26
CA ALA A 390 14.39 35.72 1.45
C ALA A 390 14.00 34.92 2.71
N PHE A 391 13.53 33.68 2.53
CA PHE A 391 13.04 32.80 3.59
C PHE A 391 14.05 31.72 3.97
N PHE A 392 15.18 31.65 3.28
CA PHE A 392 16.30 30.79 3.67
C PHE A 392 17.30 31.52 4.57
N ALA A 393 17.96 30.76 5.44
CA ALA A 393 19.24 31.11 6.01
C ALA A 393 20.35 30.55 5.10
N PRO A 394 21.32 31.38 4.67
CA PRO A 394 22.49 30.86 3.98
C PRO A 394 23.28 29.97 4.93
N CYS A 395 23.72 28.81 4.43
CA CYS A 395 24.44 27.83 5.21
C CYS A 395 25.72 27.45 4.45
N GLU A 396 26.89 27.83 4.98
CA GLU A 396 28.18 27.51 4.36
C GLU A 396 28.69 26.12 4.76
N THR A 397 28.26 25.60 5.91
CA THR A 397 28.66 24.28 6.40
C THR A 397 27.47 23.58 7.07
N ILE A 398 27.37 22.27 6.91
CA ILE A 398 26.39 21.45 7.61
C ILE A 398 27.13 20.76 8.76
N ALA A 399 26.81 21.14 9.99
CA ALA A 399 27.30 20.48 11.18
C ALA A 399 26.16 19.65 11.81
N PRO A 400 26.23 18.32 11.80
CA PRO A 400 25.32 17.49 12.58
C PRO A 400 25.40 17.87 14.05
N ALA A 401 24.25 17.98 14.72
CA ALA A 401 24.20 18.24 16.16
C ALA A 401 24.54 16.96 16.95
N ILE A 402 25.75 16.42 16.79
CA ILE A 402 26.19 15.23 17.55
C ILE A 402 26.79 15.68 18.87
N GLN A 403 26.12 15.33 19.97
CA GLN A 403 26.76 15.37 21.28
C GLN A 403 27.67 14.14 21.42
N SER A 404 28.92 14.36 21.82
CA SER A 404 29.93 13.30 21.92
C SER A 404 29.66 12.43 23.15
N GLY A 405 29.42 11.13 22.94
CA GLY A 405 29.31 10.09 23.99
C GLY A 405 27.87 9.65 24.27
N MET A 406 27.59 8.34 24.08
CA MET A 406 26.29 7.75 24.42
C MET A 406 26.03 7.90 25.93
N GLN A 407 25.08 8.76 26.27
CA GLN A 407 24.57 8.87 27.65
C GLN A 407 23.32 7.99 27.81
N GLU A 408 22.92 7.71 29.05
CA GLU A 408 21.66 7.01 29.38
C GLU A 408 20.43 7.68 28.71
N ASN A 409 20.50 8.99 28.47
CA ASN A 409 19.50 9.75 27.74
C ASN A 409 19.42 9.37 26.25
N ASP A 410 20.53 9.02 25.61
CA ASP A 410 20.56 8.61 24.20
C ASP A 410 19.99 7.21 24.00
N GLN A 411 20.30 6.26 24.88
CA GLN A 411 19.70 4.93 24.84
C GLN A 411 18.18 5.01 24.97
N LYS A 412 17.68 5.86 25.88
CA LYS A 412 16.25 6.10 26.03
C LYS A 412 15.65 6.76 24.78
N ARG A 413 16.30 7.77 24.20
CA ARG A 413 15.85 8.40 22.93
C ARG A 413 15.75 7.39 21.80
N TRP A 414 16.75 6.51 21.65
CA TRP A 414 16.72 5.42 20.67
C TRP A 414 15.62 4.39 20.96
N LEU A 415 15.37 4.07 22.24
CA LEU A 415 14.29 3.17 22.62
C LEU A 415 12.91 3.75 22.28
N ASP A 416 12.67 5.02 22.62
CA ASP A 416 11.43 5.72 22.29
C ASP A 416 11.22 5.77 20.77
N GLU A 417 12.30 6.01 20.03
CA GLU A 417 12.28 5.99 18.57
C GLU A 417 12.00 4.60 17.99
N ALA A 418 12.65 3.56 18.51
CA ALA A 418 12.43 2.18 18.07
C ALA A 418 10.99 1.73 18.31
N ASN A 419 10.43 2.06 19.48
CA ASN A 419 9.03 1.80 19.80
C ASN A 419 8.09 2.55 18.84
N ARG A 420 8.43 3.79 18.46
CA ARG A 420 7.66 4.59 17.51
C ARG A 420 7.68 3.98 16.11
N LEU A 421 8.86 3.61 15.60
CA LEU A 421 9.03 2.98 14.28
C LEU A 421 8.40 1.58 14.22
N PHE A 422 8.46 0.82 15.32
CA PHE A 422 7.82 -0.48 15.44
C PHE A 422 6.30 -0.38 15.31
N LYS A 423 5.67 0.59 16.00
CA LYS A 423 4.22 0.86 15.88
C LYS A 423 3.83 1.29 14.46
N LEU A 424 4.75 1.96 13.77
CA LEU A 424 4.62 2.31 12.35
C LEU A 424 4.89 1.13 11.40
N ARG A 425 5.20 -0.07 11.94
CA ARG A 425 5.55 -1.27 11.17
C ARG A 425 6.74 -1.08 10.22
N LYS A 426 7.57 -0.06 10.48
CA LYS A 426 8.84 0.17 9.78
C LYS A 426 9.92 -0.72 10.41
N TYR A 427 9.72 -2.04 10.32
CA TYR A 427 10.44 -3.01 11.14
C TYR A 427 11.96 -2.99 10.92
N GLU A 428 12.44 -2.79 9.70
CA GLU A 428 13.89 -2.68 9.43
C GLU A 428 14.50 -1.47 10.14
N LYS A 429 13.85 -0.30 10.04
CA LYS A 429 14.27 0.93 10.72
C LYS A 429 14.13 0.82 12.24
N ALA A 430 13.08 0.14 12.72
CA ALA A 430 12.88 -0.15 14.13
C ALA A 430 13.96 -1.09 14.68
N ALA A 431 14.37 -2.09 13.90
CA ALA A 431 15.45 -3.01 14.25
C ALA A 431 16.77 -2.26 14.47
N ASP A 432 17.13 -1.34 13.57
CA ASP A 432 18.31 -0.49 13.73
C ASP A 432 18.24 0.37 15.00
N ALA A 433 17.10 1.02 15.25
CA ALA A 433 16.90 1.82 16.45
C ALA A 433 16.94 0.98 17.75
N TYR A 434 16.38 -0.23 17.75
CA TYR A 434 16.47 -1.15 18.89
C TYR A 434 17.89 -1.63 19.13
N GLU A 435 18.68 -1.86 18.08
CA GLU A 435 20.11 -2.19 18.20
C GLU A 435 20.89 -1.05 18.87
N ARG A 436 20.66 0.20 18.45
CA ARG A 436 21.25 1.40 19.08
C ARG A 436 20.78 1.62 20.52
N ALA A 437 19.59 1.13 20.86
CA ALA A 437 19.06 1.10 22.23
C ALA A 437 19.52 -0.14 23.04
N GLU A 438 20.39 -0.98 22.48
CA GLU A 438 20.87 -2.25 23.06
C GLU A 438 19.75 -3.26 23.39
N GLN A 439 18.63 -3.21 22.65
CA GLN A 439 17.48 -4.10 22.78
C GLN A 439 17.52 -5.21 21.72
N PHE A 440 18.54 -6.07 21.79
CA PHE A 440 18.80 -7.09 20.76
C PHE A 440 17.64 -8.06 20.52
N GLU A 441 16.93 -8.48 21.57
CA GLU A 441 15.76 -9.37 21.42
C GLU A 441 14.61 -8.73 20.62
N LYS A 442 14.37 -7.43 20.85
CA LYS A 442 13.36 -6.67 20.09
C LYS A 442 13.84 -6.40 18.68
N ARG A 443 15.13 -6.14 18.48
CA ARG A 443 15.75 -6.03 17.17
C ARG A 443 15.56 -7.31 16.36
N ASP A 444 15.87 -8.48 16.93
CA ASP A 444 15.72 -9.76 16.26
C ASP A 444 14.26 -10.06 15.93
N SER A 445 13.34 -9.70 16.84
CA SER A 445 11.90 -9.78 16.59
C SER A 445 11.48 -8.90 15.39
N CYS A 446 12.01 -7.68 15.29
CA CYS A 446 11.74 -6.79 14.17
C CYS A 446 12.29 -7.33 12.84
N LEU A 447 13.54 -7.81 12.84
CA LEU A 447 14.13 -8.42 11.65
C LEU A 447 13.34 -9.66 11.21
N LYS A 448 12.89 -10.48 12.15
CA LYS A 448 12.01 -11.62 11.86
C LYS A 448 10.70 -11.15 11.23
N LEU A 449 10.06 -10.11 11.76
CA LEU A 449 8.82 -9.55 11.19
C LEU A 449 9.02 -8.91 9.81
N ALA A 450 10.13 -8.21 9.59
CA ALA A 450 10.51 -7.67 8.29
C ALA A 450 10.72 -8.79 7.26
N HIS A 451 11.47 -9.82 7.64
CA HIS A 451 11.73 -10.98 6.81
C HIS A 451 10.45 -11.78 6.53
N HIS A 452 9.58 -11.96 7.53
CA HIS A 452 8.26 -12.58 7.35
C HIS A 452 7.44 -11.82 6.31
N LYS A 453 7.35 -10.49 6.42
CA LYS A 453 6.64 -9.65 5.44
C LYS A 453 7.19 -9.87 4.02
N LEU A 454 8.51 -9.85 3.87
CA LEU A 454 9.18 -10.09 2.58
C LEU A 454 8.89 -11.49 2.02
N LEU A 455 8.88 -12.52 2.87
CA LEU A 455 8.59 -13.91 2.46
C LEU A 455 7.14 -14.10 2.00
N TYR A 456 6.18 -13.38 2.59
CA TYR A 456 4.81 -13.32 2.06
C TYR A 456 4.76 -12.68 0.68
N GLU A 457 5.45 -11.55 0.47
CA GLU A 457 5.53 -10.87 -0.83
C GLU A 457 6.19 -11.75 -1.91
N TYR A 458 7.22 -12.52 -1.54
CA TYR A 458 7.85 -13.49 -2.44
C TYR A 458 6.96 -14.68 -2.77
N ASN A 459 6.11 -15.13 -1.83
CA ASN A 459 5.14 -16.17 -2.12
C ASN A 459 4.12 -15.79 -3.16
N GLU A 460 3.74 -14.52 -3.21
CA GLU A 460 2.83 -14.05 -4.25
C GLU A 460 3.51 -13.94 -5.62
N LYS A 461 4.77 -13.46 -5.65
CA LYS A 461 5.49 -13.20 -6.92
C LYS A 461 6.13 -14.46 -7.53
N PHE A 462 6.57 -15.41 -6.71
CA PHE A 462 7.39 -16.56 -7.13
C PHE A 462 6.72 -17.90 -6.82
N LYS A 463 5.42 -18.01 -7.10
CA LYS A 463 4.63 -19.24 -6.87
C LYS A 463 5.15 -20.40 -7.71
N CYS A 464 5.51 -21.47 -7.01
CA CYS A 464 5.74 -22.79 -7.58
C CYS A 464 4.67 -23.75 -7.04
N PHE A 465 3.94 -24.40 -7.95
CA PHE A 465 2.98 -25.42 -7.57
C PHE A 465 3.69 -26.77 -7.51
N ILE A 466 3.47 -27.52 -6.44
CA ILE A 466 3.98 -28.88 -6.25
C ILE A 466 2.79 -29.81 -6.12
N GLN A 467 2.57 -30.65 -7.13
CA GLN A 467 1.58 -31.72 -7.09
C GLN A 467 2.22 -32.98 -6.53
N LEU A 468 1.74 -33.45 -5.38
CA LEU A 468 2.12 -34.71 -4.75
C LEU A 468 1.01 -35.74 -4.92
N SER A 469 1.25 -36.77 -5.74
CA SER A 469 0.39 -37.95 -5.83
C SER A 469 0.98 -39.07 -4.96
N THR A 470 0.26 -39.48 -3.92
CA THR A 470 0.70 -40.57 -3.02
C THR A 470 -0.48 -41.39 -2.50
N ASP A 471 -0.26 -42.67 -2.24
CA ASP A 471 -1.27 -43.57 -1.69
C ASP A 471 -1.55 -43.29 -0.20
N LYS A 472 -0.56 -42.78 0.55
CA LYS A 472 -0.70 -42.39 1.97
C LYS A 472 0.17 -41.17 2.24
N CYS A 473 -0.38 -40.12 2.82
CA CYS A 473 0.41 -38.99 3.29
C CYS A 473 0.92 -39.26 4.72
N SER A 474 2.21 -39.01 4.96
CA SER A 474 2.84 -39.10 6.28
C SER A 474 3.95 -38.03 6.40
N PRO A 475 4.37 -37.64 7.62
CA PRO A 475 5.51 -36.74 7.79
C PRO A 475 6.77 -37.25 7.07
N GLN A 476 6.98 -38.57 7.02
CA GLN A 476 8.11 -39.17 6.33
C GLN A 476 8.04 -38.92 4.81
N ILE A 477 6.87 -39.03 4.19
CA ILE A 477 6.70 -38.81 2.74
C ILE A 477 6.87 -37.33 2.39
N LEU A 478 6.33 -36.42 3.21
CA LEU A 478 6.51 -34.98 3.02
C LEU A 478 7.98 -34.57 3.21
N ARG A 479 8.68 -35.16 4.17
CA ARG A 479 10.12 -34.94 4.33
C ARG A 479 10.89 -35.38 3.10
N ILE A 480 10.61 -36.59 2.59
CA ILE A 480 11.30 -37.08 1.38
C ILE A 480 10.98 -36.21 0.16
N MET A 481 9.74 -35.71 0.05
CA MET A 481 9.35 -34.75 -0.99
C MET A 481 10.24 -33.50 -0.93
N LEU A 482 10.38 -32.88 0.25
CA LEU A 482 11.24 -31.72 0.47
C LEU A 482 12.70 -32.03 0.13
N ASP A 483 13.25 -33.14 0.64
CA ASP A 483 14.63 -33.57 0.39
C ASP A 483 14.89 -33.81 -1.11
N CYS A 484 13.92 -34.37 -1.84
CA CYS A 484 14.04 -34.61 -3.28
C CYS A 484 14.03 -33.31 -4.10
N ILE A 485 13.19 -32.34 -3.72
CA ILE A 485 13.16 -31.02 -4.36
C ILE A 485 14.49 -30.31 -4.13
N GLU A 486 14.94 -30.29 -2.87
CA GLU A 486 16.20 -29.67 -2.47
C GLU A 486 17.39 -30.27 -3.21
N LYS A 487 17.48 -31.60 -3.24
CA LYS A 487 18.57 -32.28 -3.94
C LYS A 487 18.55 -32.04 -5.46
N LYS A 488 17.37 -32.00 -6.08
CA LYS A 488 17.26 -31.89 -7.54
C LYS A 488 17.48 -30.47 -8.05
N TYR A 489 16.94 -29.48 -7.34
CA TYR A 489 16.96 -28.09 -7.79
C TYR A 489 17.95 -27.22 -7.03
N SER A 490 18.60 -27.75 -5.99
CA SER A 490 19.47 -27.00 -5.06
C SER A 490 18.69 -25.84 -4.42
N THR A 491 17.47 -26.11 -3.96
CA THR A 491 16.54 -25.10 -3.43
C THR A 491 15.98 -25.50 -2.07
N SER A 492 15.66 -24.53 -1.23
CA SER A 492 14.84 -24.73 -0.03
C SER A 492 13.42 -24.22 -0.24
N ILE A 493 12.48 -24.73 0.54
CA ILE A 493 11.12 -24.18 0.64
C ILE A 493 11.02 -23.49 2.00
N VAL A 494 10.73 -22.19 2.00
CA VAL A 494 10.59 -21.34 3.19
C VAL A 494 9.49 -20.31 2.97
N GLY A 495 8.97 -19.74 4.05
CA GLY A 495 7.99 -18.67 4.00
C GLY A 495 6.54 -19.16 3.92
N ALA A 496 5.68 -18.29 3.41
CA ALA A 496 4.26 -18.58 3.29
C ALA A 496 4.02 -19.77 2.36
N PHE A 497 3.00 -20.58 2.68
CA PHE A 497 2.56 -21.66 1.82
C PHE A 497 1.05 -21.81 1.84
N GLN A 498 0.54 -22.42 0.78
CA GLN A 498 -0.83 -22.88 0.68
C GLN A 498 -0.87 -24.37 0.32
N ILE A 499 -1.83 -25.09 0.88
CA ILE A 499 -2.13 -26.48 0.56
C ILE A 499 -3.56 -26.55 0.03
N LEU A 500 -3.73 -27.11 -1.15
CA LEU A 500 -5.02 -27.46 -1.73
C LEU A 500 -5.17 -28.97 -1.66
N LEU A 501 -6.18 -29.42 -0.91
CA LEU A 501 -6.53 -30.83 -0.77
C LEU A 501 -7.84 -31.09 -1.50
N GLN A 502 -7.81 -31.97 -2.49
CA GLN A 502 -9.03 -32.51 -3.06
C GLN A 502 -9.73 -33.41 -2.04
N THR A 503 -11.03 -33.24 -1.88
CA THR A 503 -11.93 -34.05 -1.06
C THR A 503 -13.10 -34.48 -1.93
N THR A 504 -13.58 -35.70 -1.74
CA THR A 504 -14.75 -36.25 -2.46
C THR A 504 -15.90 -36.45 -1.47
N PRO A 505 -16.68 -35.41 -1.15
CA PRO A 505 -17.96 -35.60 -0.47
C PRO A 505 -18.92 -36.44 -1.32
N ARG A 506 -19.99 -36.98 -0.71
CA ARG A 506 -21.01 -37.83 -1.36
C ARG A 506 -21.67 -37.23 -2.62
N TYR A 507 -21.47 -35.94 -2.92
CA TYR A 507 -22.13 -35.19 -4.00
C TYR A 507 -21.19 -34.31 -4.85
N GLY A 508 -19.88 -34.61 -4.95
CA GLY A 508 -18.99 -33.88 -5.86
C GLY A 508 -17.51 -33.87 -5.47
N ILE A 509 -16.70 -33.11 -6.22
CA ILE A 509 -15.31 -32.79 -5.87
C ILE A 509 -15.31 -31.45 -5.12
N ASP A 510 -14.74 -31.43 -3.91
CA ASP A 510 -14.56 -30.22 -3.10
C ASP A 510 -13.08 -30.04 -2.73
N TYR A 511 -12.61 -28.82 -2.53
CA TYR A 511 -11.22 -28.55 -2.17
C TYR A 511 -11.14 -27.87 -0.80
N ARG A 512 -10.31 -28.41 0.09
CA ARG A 512 -9.91 -27.73 1.32
C ARG A 512 -8.63 -26.95 1.09
N ARG A 513 -8.67 -25.67 1.44
CA ARG A 513 -7.53 -24.76 1.39
C ARG A 513 -6.99 -24.53 2.80
N MET A 514 -5.69 -24.64 2.94
CA MET A 514 -5.00 -24.41 4.21
C MET A 514 -3.80 -23.52 3.93
N ARG A 515 -3.58 -22.52 4.78
CA ARG A 515 -2.45 -21.60 4.68
C ARG A 515 -1.58 -21.76 5.91
N GLY A 516 -0.30 -21.48 5.75
CA GLY A 516 0.64 -21.49 6.86
C GLY A 516 1.95 -20.84 6.49
N PHE A 517 2.92 -21.00 7.37
CA PHE A 517 4.25 -20.45 7.23
C PHE A 517 5.28 -21.49 7.64
N LEU A 518 6.35 -21.64 6.84
CA LEU A 518 7.50 -22.47 7.15
C LEU A 518 8.66 -21.57 7.53
N GLU A 519 9.15 -21.72 8.76
CA GLU A 519 10.25 -20.87 9.23
C GLU A 519 11.55 -21.19 8.46
N PRO A 520 12.37 -20.17 8.14
CA PRO A 520 13.59 -20.35 7.36
C PRO A 520 14.61 -21.31 7.99
N ASP A 521 14.69 -21.32 9.32
CA ASP A 521 15.63 -22.10 10.13
C ASP A 521 15.16 -23.55 10.39
N TRP A 522 13.93 -23.89 10.00
CA TRP A 522 13.42 -25.25 10.17
C TRP A 522 14.11 -26.25 9.24
N THR A 523 14.42 -27.41 9.80
CA THR A 523 14.81 -28.60 9.04
C THR A 523 13.66 -29.13 8.19
N ASN A 524 13.95 -29.90 7.13
CA ASN A 524 12.90 -30.56 6.34
C ASN A 524 12.02 -31.50 7.18
N THR A 525 12.52 -32.00 8.31
CA THR A 525 11.74 -32.80 9.26
C THR A 525 10.67 -31.94 9.97
N GLU A 526 11.05 -30.76 10.45
CA GLU A 526 10.13 -29.81 11.10
C GLU A 526 9.12 -29.24 10.11
N LYS A 527 9.57 -28.87 8.91
CA LYS A 527 8.69 -28.44 7.81
C LYS A 527 7.68 -29.53 7.45
N ALA A 528 8.12 -30.77 7.31
CA ALA A 528 7.23 -31.89 7.02
C ALA A 528 6.22 -32.15 8.14
N ALA A 529 6.63 -32.01 9.41
CA ALA A 529 5.72 -32.12 10.55
C ALA A 529 4.64 -31.00 10.52
N CYS A 530 5.04 -29.75 10.28
CA CYS A 530 4.12 -28.62 10.15
C CYS A 530 3.13 -28.81 8.98
N LEU A 531 3.62 -29.21 7.80
CA LEU A 531 2.76 -29.50 6.65
C LEU A 531 1.78 -30.65 6.97
N TYR A 532 2.26 -31.70 7.63
CA TYR A 532 1.42 -32.86 7.97
C TYR A 532 0.34 -32.54 9.01
N GLU A 533 0.67 -31.74 10.03
CA GLU A 533 -0.28 -31.32 11.07
C GLU A 533 -1.51 -30.64 10.45
N ARG A 534 -1.28 -29.85 9.39
CA ARG A 534 -2.34 -29.13 8.67
C ARG A 534 -3.23 -30.09 7.89
N ILE A 535 -2.66 -31.18 7.39
CA ILE A 535 -3.33 -32.17 6.53
C ILE A 535 -4.26 -33.17 7.31
N SER A 536 -4.29 -33.20 8.66
CA SER A 536 -4.72 -34.41 9.41
C SER A 536 -6.24 -34.78 9.52
N GLN A 537 -6.49 -36.11 9.47
CA GLN A 537 -7.57 -37.01 9.95
C GLN A 537 -8.91 -37.28 9.22
N SER A 538 -9.30 -36.68 8.09
CA SER A 538 -10.53 -37.08 7.38
C SER A 538 -10.28 -37.77 6.03
N ILE A 539 -10.36 -39.10 6.04
CA ILE A 539 -10.59 -40.03 4.90
C ILE A 539 -9.70 -39.78 3.67
N PHE A 540 -8.50 -40.38 3.68
CA PHE A 540 -7.64 -40.48 2.50
C PHE A 540 -8.13 -41.59 1.57
N ASN A 541 -8.83 -41.24 0.50
CA ASN A 541 -8.72 -41.99 -0.75
C ASN A 541 -7.65 -41.32 -1.62
N ARG A 542 -7.01 -42.07 -2.53
CA ARG A 542 -5.93 -41.61 -3.42
C ARG A 542 -6.20 -40.21 -3.98
N ASN A 543 -5.63 -39.19 -3.35
CA ASN A 543 -5.85 -37.80 -3.73
C ASN A 543 -4.51 -37.11 -3.93
N GLU A 544 -4.49 -36.23 -4.93
CA GLU A 544 -3.39 -35.33 -5.21
C GLU A 544 -3.40 -34.19 -4.20
N ILE A 545 -2.25 -33.92 -3.60
CA ILE A 545 -2.03 -32.78 -2.69
C ILE A 545 -1.29 -31.73 -3.49
N ILE A 546 -1.83 -30.51 -3.56
CA ILE A 546 -1.14 -29.41 -4.23
C ILE A 546 -0.58 -28.47 -3.17
N PHE A 547 0.71 -28.21 -3.22
CA PHE A 547 1.36 -27.16 -2.43
C PHE A 547 1.63 -25.97 -3.34
N VAL A 548 1.36 -24.77 -2.86
CA VAL A 548 1.78 -23.51 -3.49
C VAL A 548 2.80 -22.89 -2.57
N VAL A 549 4.04 -22.79 -3.04
CA VAL A 549 5.21 -22.41 -2.24
C VAL A 549 6.15 -21.53 -3.04
N THR A 550 7.12 -20.94 -2.37
CA THR A 550 8.29 -20.32 -3.02
C THR A 550 9.50 -21.20 -2.85
N LEU A 551 10.26 -21.36 -3.94
CA LEU A 551 11.56 -21.99 -3.92
C LEU A 551 12.61 -20.91 -3.69
N PHE A 552 13.61 -21.19 -2.85
CA PHE A 552 14.73 -20.30 -2.61
C PHE A 552 16.03 -20.98 -2.96
N LYS A 553 16.95 -20.25 -3.60
CA LYS A 553 18.32 -20.68 -3.86
C LYS A 553 19.25 -19.60 -3.35
N GLU A 554 20.13 -19.94 -2.40
CA GLU A 554 21.07 -18.99 -1.79
C GLU A 554 20.34 -17.71 -1.29
N ASP A 555 19.24 -17.92 -0.55
CA ASP A 555 18.38 -16.87 0.03
C ASP A 555 17.66 -15.94 -0.98
N LYS A 556 17.72 -16.25 -2.27
CA LYS A 556 16.96 -15.54 -3.31
C LYS A 556 15.75 -16.36 -3.75
N PRO A 557 14.56 -15.74 -3.89
CA PRO A 557 13.40 -16.45 -4.42
C PRO A 557 13.66 -16.83 -5.88
N LEU A 558 13.20 -18.02 -6.25
CA LEU A 558 13.50 -18.66 -7.53
C LEU A 558 12.21 -18.93 -8.30
N SER A 559 12.13 -18.42 -9.53
CA SER A 559 11.15 -18.92 -10.50
C SER A 559 11.71 -20.16 -11.19
N LEU A 560 11.01 -21.29 -11.07
CA LEU A 560 11.48 -22.57 -11.62
C LEU A 560 11.62 -22.54 -13.15
N GLU A 561 10.83 -21.70 -13.83
CA GLU A 561 10.87 -21.48 -15.28
C GLU A 561 12.25 -21.00 -15.75
N THR A 562 12.89 -20.14 -14.96
CA THR A 562 14.21 -19.55 -15.28
C THR A 562 15.37 -20.54 -15.11
N CYS A 563 15.12 -21.68 -14.47
CA CYS A 563 16.17 -22.60 -14.01
C CYS A 563 16.10 -24.00 -14.63
N ASN A 564 15.11 -24.30 -15.48
CA ASN A 564 15.03 -25.58 -16.15
C ASN A 564 15.03 -25.47 -17.67
N ASP A 565 15.61 -26.47 -18.32
CA ASP A 565 15.79 -26.52 -19.78
C ASP A 565 14.47 -26.63 -20.57
N LYS A 566 13.31 -26.70 -19.90
CA LYS A 566 12.01 -27.01 -20.49
C LYS A 566 10.94 -25.93 -20.29
N GLY A 567 11.28 -24.80 -19.66
CA GLY A 567 10.34 -23.69 -19.41
C GLY A 567 9.17 -24.06 -18.48
N HIS A 568 9.31 -25.09 -17.66
CA HIS A 568 8.26 -25.52 -16.72
C HIS A 568 8.30 -24.67 -15.45
N GLN A 569 7.16 -24.30 -14.88
CA GLN A 569 7.11 -23.44 -13.67
C GLN A 569 6.78 -24.20 -12.38
N ASP A 570 6.41 -25.48 -12.49
CA ASP A 570 5.85 -26.29 -11.41
C ASP A 570 6.54 -27.66 -11.27
N ILE A 571 6.20 -28.40 -10.22
CA ILE A 571 6.78 -29.70 -9.90
C ILE A 571 5.65 -30.73 -9.73
N SER A 572 5.82 -31.91 -10.32
CA SER A 572 4.97 -33.07 -10.09
C SER A 572 5.79 -34.20 -9.47
N ILE A 573 5.29 -34.74 -8.36
CA ILE A 573 5.93 -35.77 -7.54
C ILE A 573 4.96 -36.94 -7.36
N LYS A 574 5.39 -38.14 -7.77
CA LYS A 574 4.63 -39.37 -7.57
C LYS A 574 5.38 -40.32 -6.64
N VAL A 575 4.70 -40.81 -5.62
CA VAL A 575 5.23 -41.74 -4.62
C VAL A 575 4.42 -43.03 -4.62
N HIS A 576 5.01 -44.13 -5.10
CA HIS A 576 4.42 -45.47 -5.12
C HIS A 576 5.44 -46.52 -4.67
N ASP A 577 5.07 -47.37 -3.70
CA ASP A 577 5.82 -48.56 -3.25
C ASP A 577 7.35 -48.35 -3.16
N LYS A 578 7.75 -47.31 -2.41
CA LYS A 578 9.14 -46.87 -2.15
C LYS A 578 9.90 -46.23 -3.33
N SER A 579 9.25 -46.05 -4.49
CA SER A 579 9.82 -45.29 -5.61
C SER A 579 9.25 -43.88 -5.67
N ILE A 580 10.13 -42.90 -5.93
CA ILE A 580 9.76 -41.47 -6.06
C ILE A 580 10.19 -40.98 -7.43
N LYS A 581 9.24 -40.38 -8.14
CA LYS A 581 9.49 -39.74 -9.43
C LYS A 581 9.17 -38.26 -9.29
N ILE A 582 10.14 -37.42 -9.64
CA ILE A 582 10.03 -35.96 -9.62
C ILE A 582 10.29 -35.40 -11.02
N HIS A 583 9.33 -34.67 -11.56
CA HIS A 583 9.42 -34.04 -12.88
C HIS A 583 9.00 -32.58 -12.78
N SER A 584 9.68 -31.73 -13.55
CA SER A 584 9.19 -30.37 -13.80
C SER A 584 7.93 -30.45 -14.67
N ALA A 585 6.92 -29.65 -14.36
CA ALA A 585 5.62 -29.65 -15.01
C ALA A 585 5.08 -28.22 -15.15
N THR A 586 3.97 -28.07 -15.86
CA THR A 586 3.17 -26.85 -15.86
C THR A 586 1.77 -27.26 -15.40
N LEU A 587 1.40 -26.89 -14.17
CA LEU A 587 0.17 -27.33 -13.50
C LEU A 587 -0.96 -26.33 -13.75
N THR A 588 -1.30 -26.15 -15.03
CA THR A 588 -2.26 -25.13 -15.50
C THR A 588 -3.63 -25.25 -14.83
N GLU A 589 -4.14 -26.48 -14.68
CA GLU A 589 -5.45 -26.71 -14.06
C GLU A 589 -5.45 -26.40 -12.55
N GLN A 590 -4.36 -26.69 -11.85
CA GLN A 590 -4.20 -26.37 -10.45
C GLN A 590 -4.05 -24.86 -10.21
N ARG A 591 -3.36 -24.15 -11.12
CA ARG A 591 -3.27 -22.69 -11.11
C ARG A 591 -4.64 -22.04 -11.31
N LYS A 592 -5.41 -22.50 -12.29
CA LYS A 592 -6.81 -22.07 -12.49
C LYS A 592 -7.70 -22.39 -11.28
N LEU A 593 -7.48 -23.54 -10.64
CA LEU A 593 -8.21 -23.91 -9.43
C LEU A 593 -7.91 -22.93 -8.28
N GLU A 594 -6.66 -22.55 -8.07
CA GLU A 594 -6.31 -21.53 -7.08
C GLU A 594 -7.02 -20.20 -7.39
N GLU A 595 -6.97 -19.73 -8.65
CA GLU A 595 -7.68 -18.52 -9.08
C GLU A 595 -9.19 -18.61 -8.82
N HIS A 596 -9.80 -19.77 -9.04
CA HIS A 596 -11.21 -20.00 -8.76
C HIS A 596 -11.52 -19.99 -7.26
N LEU A 597 -10.69 -20.59 -6.42
CA LEU A 597 -10.86 -20.60 -4.96
C LEU A 597 -10.68 -19.20 -4.38
N ASN A 598 -9.70 -18.46 -4.88
CA ASN A 598 -9.49 -17.03 -4.61
C ASN A 598 -10.74 -16.22 -4.93
N TRP A 599 -11.33 -16.44 -6.11
CA TRP A 599 -12.59 -15.83 -6.50
C TRP A 599 -13.75 -16.25 -5.59
N ALA A 600 -13.88 -17.54 -5.26
CA ALA A 600 -14.96 -18.04 -4.40
C ALA A 600 -14.90 -17.45 -2.98
N ASP A 601 -13.71 -17.30 -2.41
CA ASP A 601 -13.53 -16.70 -1.08
C ASP A 601 -13.88 -15.21 -1.06
N SER A 602 -13.73 -14.52 -2.19
CA SER A 602 -14.18 -13.12 -2.32
C SER A 602 -15.73 -12.96 -2.23
N LEU A 603 -16.49 -14.04 -2.44
CA LEU A 603 -17.96 -14.05 -2.45
C LEU A 603 -18.59 -14.31 -1.06
N GLY A 604 -17.83 -14.78 -0.06
CA GLY A 604 -18.30 -15.09 1.29
C GLY A 604 -18.96 -16.48 1.46
N HIS A 605 -18.99 -16.98 2.69
CA HIS A 605 -19.38 -18.37 3.03
C HIS A 605 -20.84 -18.75 2.68
N ASP A 606 -21.79 -17.80 2.71
CA ASP A 606 -23.20 -18.09 2.43
C ASP A 606 -23.50 -18.25 0.93
N LYS A 607 -22.73 -17.58 0.05
CA LYS A 607 -22.90 -17.70 -1.41
C LYS A 607 -22.22 -18.94 -1.99
N THR A 608 -21.20 -19.47 -1.32
CA THR A 608 -20.46 -20.67 -1.74
C THR A 608 -21.26 -21.96 -1.54
N GLN A 609 -22.20 -22.02 -0.60
CA GLN A 609 -23.12 -23.17 -0.46
C GLN A 609 -24.15 -23.24 -1.58
N ALA A 610 -24.63 -22.10 -2.09
CA ALA A 610 -25.60 -22.05 -3.20
C ALA A 610 -24.99 -22.56 -4.52
N ILE A 611 -23.70 -22.27 -4.78
CA ILE A 611 -23.02 -22.68 -6.02
C ILE A 611 -22.66 -24.18 -5.99
N LYS A 612 -22.33 -24.74 -4.82
CA LYS A 612 -22.00 -26.17 -4.65
C LYS A 612 -23.21 -27.11 -4.84
N GLY A 613 -24.44 -26.59 -4.84
CA GLY A 613 -25.67 -27.38 -4.87
C GLY A 613 -26.21 -27.72 -6.26
N GLU A 614 -25.91 -26.96 -7.31
CA GLU A 614 -26.67 -27.07 -8.57
C GLU A 614 -25.87 -27.16 -9.87
N TYR A 615 -24.56 -26.87 -9.91
CA TYR A 615 -23.82 -26.90 -11.18
C TYR A 615 -22.46 -27.60 -11.06
N GLY A 616 -22.48 -28.92 -11.28
CA GLY A 616 -21.29 -29.69 -11.60
C GLY A 616 -20.81 -29.36 -13.01
N PHE A 617 -19.88 -28.42 -13.15
CA PHE A 617 -19.32 -28.07 -14.45
C PHE A 617 -18.35 -29.15 -14.95
N GLN A 618 -18.60 -29.66 -16.15
CA GLN A 618 -17.64 -30.45 -16.94
C GLN A 618 -16.93 -29.50 -17.92
N PHE A 619 -15.60 -29.39 -17.83
CA PHE A 619 -14.80 -28.72 -18.85
C PHE A 619 -14.54 -29.69 -20.00
N ILE A 620 -14.96 -29.32 -21.22
CA ILE A 620 -14.62 -30.03 -22.45
C ILE A 620 -13.62 -29.16 -23.22
N GLU A 621 -12.38 -29.62 -23.35
CA GLU A 621 -11.38 -29.00 -24.21
C GLU A 621 -11.59 -29.51 -25.65
N GLU A 622 -12.10 -28.65 -26.54
CA GLU A 622 -12.26 -28.98 -27.96
C GLU A 622 -11.30 -28.21 -28.86
N ASN A 623 -10.81 -28.90 -29.88
CA ASN A 623 -9.80 -28.40 -30.81
C ASN A 623 -10.32 -27.19 -31.60
N LYS A 624 -9.57 -26.08 -31.56
CA LYS A 624 -9.86 -24.81 -32.28
C LYS A 624 -10.18 -25.00 -33.76
N LEU A 625 -9.60 -26.02 -34.41
CA LEU A 625 -9.84 -26.34 -35.82
C LEU A 625 -11.30 -26.75 -36.11
N LYS A 626 -12.04 -27.24 -35.12
CA LYS A 626 -13.45 -27.62 -35.26
C LYS A 626 -14.36 -26.41 -35.54
N TYR A 627 -13.96 -25.23 -35.10
CA TYR A 627 -14.79 -24.01 -35.11
C TYR A 627 -14.32 -22.96 -36.11
N GLU A 628 -13.28 -23.25 -36.90
CA GLU A 628 -12.63 -22.29 -37.79
C GLU A 628 -13.57 -21.76 -38.90
N LYS A 629 -14.68 -22.48 -39.16
CA LYS A 629 -15.70 -22.12 -40.15
C LYS A 629 -17.07 -21.81 -39.54
N SER A 630 -17.22 -21.89 -38.22
CA SER A 630 -18.49 -21.63 -37.53
C SER A 630 -18.62 -20.14 -37.23
N LYS A 631 -19.82 -19.58 -37.41
CA LYS A 631 -20.07 -18.19 -36.99
C LYS A 631 -20.20 -18.13 -35.47
N ALA A 632 -19.97 -16.95 -34.89
CA ALA A 632 -20.10 -16.73 -33.45
C ALA A 632 -21.49 -17.17 -32.93
N GLU A 633 -22.54 -16.94 -33.73
CA GLU A 633 -23.91 -17.37 -33.43
C GLU A 633 -24.04 -18.90 -33.35
N ASP A 634 -23.39 -19.65 -34.24
CA ASP A 634 -23.44 -21.13 -34.24
C ASP A 634 -22.72 -21.73 -33.02
N ILE A 635 -21.64 -21.08 -32.59
CA ILE A 635 -20.87 -21.47 -31.41
C ILE A 635 -21.68 -21.20 -30.14
N LEU A 636 -22.37 -20.05 -30.07
CA LEU A 636 -23.25 -19.70 -28.96
C LEU A 636 -24.47 -20.63 -28.90
N ASP A 637 -25.09 -20.94 -30.05
CA ASP A 637 -26.19 -21.89 -30.14
C ASP A 637 -25.78 -23.30 -29.65
N MET A 638 -24.55 -23.73 -29.91
CA MET A 638 -24.03 -25.01 -29.39
C MET A 638 -23.76 -24.99 -27.89
N ILE A 639 -23.34 -23.85 -27.33
CA ILE A 639 -23.04 -23.69 -25.89
C ILE A 639 -24.34 -23.60 -25.08
N PHE A 640 -25.38 -22.98 -25.64
CA PHE A 640 -26.59 -22.62 -24.92
C PHE A 640 -27.86 -23.37 -25.35
N LYS A 641 -27.83 -24.21 -26.40
CA LYS A 641 -28.93 -25.17 -26.63
C LYS A 641 -28.79 -26.34 -25.67
N ASP A 642 -29.62 -26.32 -24.65
CA ASP A 642 -29.92 -27.50 -23.85
C ASP A 642 -30.30 -28.68 -24.74
N LYS A 643 -29.76 -29.84 -24.41
CA LYS A 643 -30.01 -31.09 -25.15
C LYS A 643 -31.38 -31.71 -24.85
N ASP A 644 -32.15 -31.11 -23.95
CA ASP A 644 -33.51 -31.48 -23.68
C ASP A 644 -34.35 -30.22 -23.91
N GLY A 645 -35.11 -30.23 -25.01
CA GLY A 645 -35.99 -29.12 -25.33
C GLY A 645 -37.11 -29.01 -24.30
N GLU A 646 -36.96 -28.09 -23.36
CA GLU A 646 -38.01 -27.29 -22.70
C GLU A 646 -37.44 -25.93 -22.28
#